data_AF-A0A507CT29-F1
#
_entry.id   AF-A0A507CT29-F1
#
_cell.length_a   1.000
_cell.length_b   1.000
_cell.length_c   1.000
_cell.angle_alpha   90.00
_cell.angle_beta   90.00
_cell.angle_gamma   90.00
#
_symmetry.space_group_name_H-M   'P 1'
#
loop_
_entity.id
_entity.type
_entity.pdbx_description
1 polymer ?
#
loop_
_entity_poly.entity_id
_entity_poly.type
_entity_poly.pdbx_seq_one_letter_code
_entity_poly.pdbx_strand_id
1 'polypeptide(L)'
;MHLVIALVASLVVFAYGQNATEKLEIHPKVGLQKCAKGGTCKSVNASVVLDAIWNWSSNPAGADYLKTAGVMSNMSALTQKYVVKRPDGTSGVGSRLYIMSNDMTYYQFPLLNQEFTFTIDASAVPCGVNSALYLVSMNADGTGNNRDGTGLLTNANGGQGYCDGAGVGGFWCPEMDIWEGNSVSSTMTPHVCDPTANATCDGCHHNPYRLGEKNFFGVGKTVDTKFPFTVVTQFITNDGTDKGFLTEIRRKYVQNGKVIPNKQTMDEAFCAKAGGGNFTKIGGLKAMTEPLRKAMVATIAFWDDKNGQMEWLDGVGAGAGPCTKAESEPMTIQATYPDAQVVFTDFKYGDLDSTYPAGALVSFRIFFLPSYTASDPRMNAERVPQHVPDVGPGTQKGTDLQDSTRKYTDGASAASTTTEFKLRENIVDVAPIWLEGLCRLSQAIDIGGSRVKNITFKLPGQKPESSSFRIYIEGDTDWVSRYIAIDGYWEMPKSIGMLEKLAHVAKKRNATKSVLLDIGSNVGWFSSLVASFGHKVVSFEMMHRNQALFSKTLCENPALKSNIRFIPSGLGSVKQKCVAYAAKHNILNGIVKCGDDVDAIRKSIGNEFVLHGETSVIRLDDVWRQIPELNNVGYLKLDTEGFEMRVLSGAAEFMKVVRPPFIQVEMSNFMLERFNNSLKQVVDFFTLLDYEIRVESFDDSKIYTYEELFARLGRTELLDIALTHKGFAES
;
A
#
# COMPACT_ATOMS: atom_id res chain seq x y z
N MET A 1 -21.64 -46.54 52.11
CA MET A 1 -22.78 -45.75 52.61
C MET A 1 -22.30 -44.30 52.71
N HIS A 2 -22.60 -43.52 51.68
CA HIS A 2 -22.60 -42.04 51.57
C HIS A 2 -21.32 -41.22 51.82
N LEU A 3 -21.27 -40.11 51.06
CA LEU A 3 -20.50 -38.86 51.26
C LEU A 3 -19.07 -38.90 50.65
N VAL A 4 -18.61 -38.05 49.71
CA VAL A 4 -18.63 -36.56 49.62
C VAL A 4 -18.00 -36.05 48.26
N ILE A 5 -18.57 -34.97 47.68
CA ILE A 5 -17.98 -33.86 46.84
C ILE A 5 -17.71 -33.99 45.31
N ALA A 6 -18.62 -33.33 44.55
CA ALA A 6 -18.47 -32.12 43.72
C ALA A 6 -17.94 -32.09 42.25
N LEU A 7 -18.72 -31.30 41.48
CA LEU A 7 -18.36 -30.24 40.52
C LEU A 7 -17.89 -30.57 39.07
N VAL A 8 -18.61 -29.93 38.14
CA VAL A 8 -18.30 -29.58 36.74
C VAL A 8 -18.24 -30.72 35.71
N ALA A 9 -19.31 -30.83 34.91
CA ALA A 9 -19.26 -31.45 33.59
C ALA A 9 -20.02 -30.57 32.59
N SER A 10 -19.36 -29.51 32.15
CA SER A 10 -19.66 -28.85 30.87
C SER A 10 -18.82 -29.56 29.82
N LEU A 11 -19.39 -30.40 28.96
CA LEU A 11 -18.66 -30.96 27.81
C LEU A 11 -19.60 -31.42 26.68
N VAL A 12 -19.32 -30.86 25.50
CA VAL A 12 -19.58 -31.33 24.14
C VAL A 12 -21.00 -31.19 23.58
N VAL A 13 -21.26 -30.02 22.99
CA VAL A 13 -21.96 -29.96 21.69
C VAL A 13 -20.91 -29.55 20.65
N PHE A 14 -20.73 -30.40 19.64
CA PHE A 14 -19.88 -30.15 18.49
C PHE A 14 -20.32 -28.87 17.77
N ALA A 15 -19.49 -27.83 17.79
CA ALA A 15 -19.55 -26.74 16.83
C ALA A 15 -18.61 -27.07 15.67
N TYR A 16 -19.14 -27.70 14.61
CA TYR A 16 -18.57 -27.58 13.28
C TYR A 16 -19.09 -26.27 12.68
N GLY A 17 -18.24 -25.24 12.65
CA GLY A 17 -18.59 -23.91 12.13
C GLY A 17 -17.36 -23.03 11.91
N GLN A 18 -16.81 -23.11 10.70
CA GLN A 18 -15.98 -22.13 9.98
C GLN A 18 -14.68 -21.60 10.63
N ASN A 19 -13.56 -22.18 10.20
CA ASN A 19 -12.27 -21.50 10.12
C ASN A 19 -12.34 -20.34 9.11
N ALA A 20 -12.46 -19.10 9.58
CA ALA A 20 -12.13 -17.91 8.81
C ALA A 20 -11.07 -17.12 9.59
N THR A 21 -9.80 -17.24 9.17
CA THR A 21 -8.73 -16.32 9.58
C THR A 21 -9.05 -14.94 8.99
N GLU A 22 -9.57 -14.01 9.79
CA GLU A 22 -9.81 -12.60 9.41
C GLU A 22 -8.49 -11.98 8.92
N LYS A 23 -8.44 -11.52 7.66
CA LYS A 23 -7.30 -10.73 7.16
C LYS A 23 -7.45 -9.30 7.71
N LEU A 24 -6.35 -8.64 8.08
CA LEU A 24 -6.40 -7.25 8.57
C LEU A 24 -6.77 -6.30 7.43
N GLU A 25 -7.79 -5.46 7.63
CA GLU A 25 -8.17 -4.39 6.71
C GLU A 25 -7.17 -3.22 6.81
N ILE A 26 -6.65 -2.76 5.67
CA ILE A 26 -5.69 -1.64 5.59
C ILE A 26 -6.28 -0.58 4.65
N HIS A 27 -6.70 0.54 5.23
CA HIS A 27 -7.36 1.62 4.49
C HIS A 27 -6.36 2.52 3.73
N PRO A 28 -6.47 2.67 2.40
CA PRO A 28 -5.63 3.59 1.63
C PRO A 28 -5.78 5.03 2.13
N LYS A 29 -4.66 5.76 2.28
CA LYS A 29 -4.67 7.16 2.74
C LYS A 29 -5.07 8.11 1.63
N VAL A 30 -5.91 9.10 1.96
CA VAL A 30 -6.37 10.15 1.05
C VAL A 30 -6.04 11.52 1.63
N GLY A 31 -5.63 12.46 0.77
CA GLY A 31 -5.37 13.83 1.15
C GLY A 31 -6.67 14.59 1.36
N LEU A 32 -6.90 15.05 2.60
CA LEU A 32 -8.01 15.90 2.97
C LEU A 32 -7.48 17.15 3.66
N GLN A 33 -8.06 18.31 3.39
CA GLN A 33 -7.71 19.54 4.08
C GLN A 33 -8.94 20.28 4.62
N LYS A 34 -8.76 20.92 5.78
CA LYS A 34 -9.74 21.85 6.35
C LYS A 34 -9.24 23.27 6.14
N CYS A 35 -10.04 24.10 5.48
CA CYS A 35 -9.71 25.49 5.17
C CYS A 35 -10.48 26.45 6.08
N ALA A 36 -9.84 27.57 6.40
CA ALA A 36 -10.44 28.67 7.14
C ALA A 36 -10.49 29.92 6.25
N LYS A 37 -11.37 30.86 6.61
CA LYS A 37 -11.50 32.15 5.94
C LYS A 37 -10.14 32.79 5.67
N GLY A 38 -9.93 33.25 4.44
CA GLY A 38 -8.64 33.75 3.96
C GLY A 38 -7.79 32.71 3.22
N GLY A 39 -8.29 31.48 3.06
CA GLY A 39 -7.67 30.47 2.19
C GLY A 39 -6.58 29.62 2.85
N THR A 40 -6.42 29.72 4.17
CA THR A 40 -5.44 28.89 4.89
C THR A 40 -6.02 27.50 5.11
N CYS A 41 -5.38 26.47 4.55
CA CYS A 41 -5.80 25.08 4.69
C CYS A 41 -4.81 24.27 5.54
N LYS A 42 -5.34 23.40 6.41
CA LYS A 42 -4.58 22.44 7.21
C LYS A 42 -4.91 21.03 6.77
N SER A 43 -3.88 20.19 6.61
CA SER A 43 -4.07 18.78 6.32
C SER A 43 -4.80 18.05 7.45
N VAL A 44 -5.67 17.14 7.08
CA VAL A 44 -6.46 16.27 7.95
C VAL A 44 -6.05 14.83 7.64
N ASN A 45 -5.76 14.04 8.67
CA ASN A 45 -5.51 12.61 8.49
C ASN A 45 -6.81 11.94 8.06
N ALA A 46 -6.79 11.32 6.88
CA ALA A 46 -7.94 10.62 6.33
C ALA A 46 -7.48 9.39 5.54
N SER A 47 -8.34 8.39 5.51
CA SER A 47 -8.22 7.21 4.65
C SER A 47 -9.55 6.92 3.97
N VAL A 48 -9.58 5.92 3.11
CA VAL A 48 -10.81 5.40 2.51
C VAL A 48 -10.99 3.93 2.85
N VAL A 49 -12.25 3.52 3.06
CA VAL A 49 -12.63 2.12 3.22
C VAL A 49 -13.62 1.70 2.15
N LEU A 50 -13.49 0.46 1.66
CA LEU A 50 -14.40 -0.13 0.68
C LEU A 50 -15.72 -0.51 1.34
N ASP A 51 -16.83 -0.23 0.66
CA ASP A 51 -18.16 -0.69 1.06
C ASP A 51 -18.21 -2.22 1.20
N ALA A 52 -18.87 -2.69 2.26
CA ALA A 52 -18.97 -4.11 2.60
C ALA A 52 -19.52 -5.01 1.47
N ILE A 53 -20.41 -4.51 0.60
CA ILE A 53 -20.99 -5.26 -0.53
C ILE A 53 -19.94 -5.58 -1.59
N TRP A 54 -18.89 -4.76 -1.71
CA TRP A 54 -17.78 -5.04 -2.60
C TRP A 54 -16.74 -5.98 -1.97
N ASN A 55 -16.92 -6.34 -0.70
CA ASN A 55 -16.11 -7.36 -0.04
C ASN A 55 -16.66 -8.76 -0.36
N TRP A 56 -16.25 -9.28 -1.51
CA TRP A 56 -16.75 -10.53 -2.10
C TRP A 56 -16.32 -11.80 -1.34
N SER A 57 -15.25 -11.75 -0.54
CA SER A 57 -14.94 -12.87 0.36
C SER A 57 -15.91 -12.84 1.53
N SER A 58 -16.38 -14.00 1.98
CA SER A 58 -17.13 -14.22 3.24
C SER A 58 -16.32 -13.89 4.50
N ASN A 59 -15.55 -12.79 4.44
CA ASN A 59 -14.61 -12.27 5.41
C ASN A 59 -14.53 -10.75 5.14
N PRO A 60 -15.22 -9.91 5.94
CA PRO A 60 -15.35 -8.47 5.70
C PRO A 60 -14.05 -7.65 5.88
N ALA A 61 -12.88 -8.28 6.02
CA ALA A 61 -11.60 -7.59 6.20
C ALA A 61 -10.47 -8.16 5.33
N GLY A 62 -9.57 -7.26 4.93
CA GLY A 62 -8.36 -7.53 4.17
C GLY A 62 -8.53 -7.41 2.66
N ALA A 63 -9.33 -6.45 2.20
CA ALA A 63 -9.51 -6.18 0.78
C ALA A 63 -8.18 -5.71 0.15
N ASP A 64 -7.73 -6.39 -0.91
CA ASP A 64 -6.71 -5.84 -1.82
C ASP A 64 -7.44 -4.83 -2.73
N TYR A 65 -7.51 -3.57 -2.29
CA TYR A 65 -8.27 -2.48 -2.95
C TYR A 65 -8.07 -2.42 -4.47
N LEU A 66 -6.83 -2.60 -4.93
CA LEU A 66 -6.50 -2.59 -6.35
C LEU A 66 -7.07 -3.82 -7.06
N LYS A 67 -6.87 -5.03 -6.52
CA LYS A 67 -7.33 -6.27 -7.19
C LYS A 67 -8.82 -6.52 -7.06
N THR A 68 -9.43 -6.11 -5.95
CA THR A 68 -10.85 -6.35 -5.66
C THR A 68 -11.73 -5.31 -6.34
N ALA A 69 -11.32 -4.04 -6.27
CA ALA A 69 -12.16 -2.88 -6.58
C ALA A 69 -11.49 -1.84 -7.49
N GLY A 70 -10.22 -2.05 -7.89
CA GLY A 70 -9.54 -1.13 -8.80
C GLY A 70 -9.23 0.23 -8.17
N VAL A 71 -9.14 0.25 -6.84
CA VAL A 71 -8.96 1.45 -6.05
C VAL A 71 -7.47 1.64 -5.75
N MET A 72 -6.95 2.83 -6.06
CA MET A 72 -5.57 3.22 -5.77
C MET A 72 -5.57 4.59 -5.10
N SER A 73 -4.75 4.76 -4.07
CA SER A 73 -4.50 6.09 -3.50
C SER A 73 -3.07 6.29 -3.05
N ASN A 74 -2.54 7.49 -3.27
CA ASN A 74 -1.19 7.90 -2.88
C ASN A 74 -1.19 9.20 -2.06
N MET A 75 -2.27 9.45 -1.30
CA MET A 75 -2.62 10.72 -0.65
C MET A 75 -2.96 11.87 -1.62
N SER A 76 -2.16 12.11 -2.65
CA SER A 76 -2.39 13.22 -3.58
C SER A 76 -3.54 12.96 -4.55
N ALA A 77 -3.77 11.68 -4.87
CA ALA A 77 -4.83 11.23 -5.77
C ALA A 77 -5.52 9.97 -5.25
N LEU A 78 -6.82 9.88 -5.52
CA LEU A 78 -7.65 8.69 -5.37
C LEU A 78 -8.16 8.31 -6.77
N THR A 79 -7.87 7.10 -7.21
CA THR A 79 -8.30 6.58 -8.52
C THR A 79 -9.22 5.39 -8.33
N GLN A 80 -10.33 5.36 -9.07
CA GLN A 80 -11.23 4.21 -9.17
C GLN A 80 -11.29 3.75 -10.63
N LYS A 81 -10.97 2.48 -10.87
CA LYS A 81 -11.24 1.84 -12.16
C LYS A 81 -12.68 1.35 -12.24
N TYR A 82 -13.25 1.42 -13.44
CA TYR A 82 -14.60 0.96 -13.70
C TYR A 82 -14.66 -0.57 -13.77
N VAL A 83 -13.74 -1.19 -14.51
CA VAL A 83 -13.66 -2.65 -14.64
C VAL A 83 -12.35 -3.16 -14.05
N VAL A 84 -12.44 -4.26 -13.30
CA VAL A 84 -11.28 -4.91 -12.69
C VAL A 84 -11.34 -6.39 -12.96
N LYS A 85 -10.32 -6.93 -13.63
CA LYS A 85 -10.17 -8.39 -13.78
C LYS A 85 -9.65 -8.96 -12.47
N ARG A 86 -10.44 -9.84 -11.87
CA ARG A 86 -10.13 -10.48 -10.59
C ARG A 86 -9.30 -11.75 -10.82
N PRO A 87 -8.49 -12.18 -9.83
CA PRO A 87 -7.66 -13.38 -9.95
C PRO A 87 -8.43 -14.68 -10.20
N ASP A 88 -9.71 -14.74 -9.82
CA ASP A 88 -10.60 -15.89 -10.04
C ASP A 88 -11.19 -15.95 -11.46
N GLY A 89 -10.78 -15.05 -12.36
CA GLY A 89 -11.27 -14.95 -13.72
C GLY A 89 -12.58 -14.17 -13.87
N THR A 90 -13.20 -13.72 -12.77
CA THR A 90 -14.37 -12.84 -12.81
C THR A 90 -13.97 -11.38 -13.02
N SER A 91 -14.94 -10.53 -13.35
CA SER A 91 -14.72 -9.08 -13.41
C SER A 91 -15.55 -8.38 -12.34
N GLY A 92 -14.91 -7.46 -11.61
CA GLY A 92 -15.58 -6.48 -10.78
C GLY A 92 -15.96 -5.26 -11.60
N VAL A 93 -17.16 -4.74 -11.36
CA VAL A 93 -17.67 -3.52 -11.98
C VAL A 93 -17.94 -2.51 -10.87
N GLY A 94 -17.31 -1.35 -10.98
CA GLY A 94 -17.46 -0.26 -10.04
C GLY A 94 -16.89 -0.50 -8.65
N SER A 95 -17.02 0.51 -7.80
CA SER A 95 -16.68 0.47 -6.38
C SER A 95 -17.37 1.59 -5.62
N ARG A 96 -17.55 1.43 -4.31
CA ARG A 96 -18.02 2.48 -3.39
C ARG A 96 -17.10 2.55 -2.18
N LEU A 97 -16.70 3.77 -1.81
CA LEU A 97 -15.74 4.07 -0.77
C LEU A 97 -16.30 5.08 0.22
N TYR A 98 -15.86 5.02 1.48
CA TYR A 98 -16.15 6.01 2.51
C TYR A 98 -14.88 6.67 3.02
N ILE A 99 -14.89 8.00 3.20
CA ILE A 99 -13.78 8.68 3.86
C ILE A 99 -13.81 8.39 5.36
N MET A 100 -12.67 7.96 5.91
CA MET A 100 -12.47 7.64 7.32
C MET A 100 -11.66 8.70 8.05
N SER A 101 -11.99 8.92 9.32
CA SER A 101 -11.22 9.77 10.24
C SER A 101 -10.11 8.98 10.94
N ASN A 102 -10.34 7.69 11.16
CA ASN A 102 -9.39 6.70 11.68
C ASN A 102 -9.91 5.30 11.31
N ASP A 103 -9.17 4.25 11.68
CA ASP A 103 -9.47 2.86 11.31
C ASP A 103 -10.84 2.35 11.82
N MET A 104 -11.51 3.06 12.73
CA MET A 104 -12.77 2.63 13.37
C MET A 104 -13.97 3.54 13.07
N THR A 105 -13.76 4.74 12.51
CA THR A 105 -14.86 5.69 12.29
C THR A 105 -14.73 6.46 10.98
N TYR A 106 -15.87 6.62 10.29
CA TYR A 106 -16.02 7.52 9.16
C TYR A 106 -15.70 8.97 9.53
N TYR A 107 -15.26 9.73 8.54
CA TYR A 107 -15.13 11.18 8.67
C TYR A 107 -16.51 11.80 8.53
N GLN A 108 -16.93 12.53 9.56
CA GLN A 108 -18.20 13.24 9.60
C GLN A 108 -17.98 14.69 9.16
N PHE A 109 -18.60 15.10 8.05
CA PHE A 109 -18.46 16.44 7.48
C PHE A 109 -19.60 17.38 7.92
N PRO A 110 -19.35 18.33 8.85
CA PRO A 110 -20.33 19.34 9.23
C PRO A 110 -20.31 20.49 8.21
N LEU A 111 -21.19 20.43 7.22
CA LEU A 111 -21.09 21.31 6.05
C LEU A 111 -22.07 22.48 6.04
N LEU A 112 -22.86 22.65 7.10
CA LEU A 112 -23.79 23.77 7.19
C LEU A 112 -23.03 25.12 7.31
N ASN A 113 -23.32 26.06 6.41
CA ASN A 113 -22.57 27.31 6.25
C ASN A 113 -21.07 27.12 5.98
N GLN A 114 -20.74 26.05 5.26
CA GLN A 114 -19.41 25.69 4.81
C GLN A 114 -19.46 25.34 3.32
N GLU A 115 -18.30 25.03 2.75
CA GLU A 115 -18.17 24.49 1.40
C GLU A 115 -17.36 23.20 1.39
N PHE A 116 -17.65 22.35 0.41
CA PHE A 116 -16.88 21.15 0.10
C PHE A 116 -16.40 21.21 -1.35
N THR A 117 -15.12 20.91 -1.55
CA THR A 117 -14.40 21.09 -2.80
C THR A 117 -13.50 19.91 -3.08
N PHE A 118 -13.39 19.53 -4.35
CA PHE A 118 -12.45 18.54 -4.84
C PHE A 118 -12.14 18.79 -6.30
N THR A 119 -10.99 18.30 -6.78
CA THR A 119 -10.66 18.29 -8.20
C THR A 119 -10.90 16.90 -8.77
N ILE A 120 -11.50 16.84 -9.95
CA ILE A 120 -11.84 15.60 -10.62
C ILE A 120 -11.31 15.60 -12.05
N ASP A 121 -10.71 14.49 -12.45
CA ASP A 121 -10.50 14.12 -13.84
C ASP A 121 -11.54 13.07 -14.24
N ALA A 122 -12.58 13.53 -14.94
CA ALA A 122 -13.66 12.70 -15.47
C ALA A 122 -13.50 12.45 -16.98
N SER A 123 -12.34 12.75 -17.57
CA SER A 123 -12.12 12.66 -19.02
C SER A 123 -12.25 11.24 -19.56
N ALA A 124 -11.94 10.25 -18.72
CA ALA A 124 -12.06 8.82 -19.01
C ALA A 124 -13.35 8.18 -18.46
N VAL A 125 -14.36 8.98 -18.10
CA VAL A 125 -15.68 8.50 -17.66
C VAL A 125 -16.67 8.63 -18.82
N PRO A 126 -17.07 7.53 -19.47
CA PRO A 126 -17.93 7.56 -20.66
C PRO A 126 -19.43 7.75 -20.31
N CYS A 127 -20.26 7.87 -21.34
CA CYS A 127 -21.72 7.73 -21.24
C CYS A 127 -22.10 6.42 -20.51
N GLY A 128 -23.17 6.46 -19.73
CA GLY A 128 -23.70 5.28 -19.06
C GLY A 128 -23.01 4.91 -17.74
N VAL A 129 -21.95 5.63 -17.37
CA VAL A 129 -21.22 5.46 -16.11
C VAL A 129 -21.35 6.72 -15.26
N ASN A 130 -21.57 6.54 -13.97
CA ASN A 130 -21.63 7.62 -12.99
C ASN A 130 -20.42 7.55 -12.06
N SER A 131 -19.61 8.61 -12.08
CA SER A 131 -18.69 8.91 -11.00
C SER A 131 -19.42 9.80 -9.99
N ALA A 132 -19.65 9.29 -8.80
CA ALA A 132 -20.40 9.96 -7.75
C ALA A 132 -19.53 10.32 -6.54
N LEU A 133 -19.72 11.52 -6.00
CA LEU A 133 -19.26 11.94 -4.68
C LEU A 133 -20.43 12.59 -3.96
N TYR A 134 -20.84 12.02 -2.85
CA TYR A 134 -22.06 12.41 -2.15
C TYR A 134 -21.90 12.22 -0.64
N LEU A 135 -22.87 12.73 0.11
CA LEU A 135 -22.91 12.64 1.56
C LEU A 135 -24.14 11.84 1.99
N VAL A 136 -23.98 10.93 2.94
CA VAL A 136 -25.10 10.15 3.50
C VAL A 136 -25.11 10.23 5.03
N SER A 137 -26.31 10.15 5.62
CA SER A 137 -26.51 10.22 7.07
C SER A 137 -26.20 8.88 7.77
N MET A 138 -25.00 8.35 7.53
CA MET A 138 -24.49 7.14 8.21
C MET A 138 -23.93 7.47 9.59
N ASN A 139 -24.06 6.53 10.53
CA ASN A 139 -23.40 6.62 11.83
C ASN A 139 -21.88 6.58 11.65
N ALA A 140 -21.15 7.35 12.45
CA ALA A 140 -19.69 7.45 12.34
C ALA A 140 -18.97 6.12 12.56
N ASP A 141 -19.48 5.26 13.42
CA ASP A 141 -18.93 3.93 13.69
C ASP A 141 -19.47 2.86 12.73
N GLY A 142 -20.26 3.22 11.73
CA GLY A 142 -20.85 2.30 10.75
C GLY A 142 -21.89 1.34 11.33
N THR A 143 -22.41 1.60 12.53
CA THR A 143 -23.51 0.81 13.11
C THR A 143 -24.88 1.22 12.56
N GLY A 144 -25.90 0.39 12.80
CA GLY A 144 -27.30 0.70 12.53
C GLY A 144 -27.88 -0.01 11.31
N ASN A 145 -27.12 -0.10 10.21
CA ASN A 145 -27.56 -0.70 8.94
C ASN A 145 -26.56 -1.77 8.47
N ASN A 146 -26.45 -2.85 9.24
CA ASN A 146 -25.54 -3.96 8.93
C ASN A 146 -26.23 -4.94 7.97
N ARG A 147 -25.59 -5.23 6.84
CA ARG A 147 -26.14 -6.15 5.83
C ARG A 147 -25.87 -7.62 6.14
N ASP A 148 -24.90 -7.89 7.03
CA ASP A 148 -24.39 -9.23 7.32
C ASP A 148 -24.50 -9.52 8.83
N GLY A 149 -25.08 -10.67 9.19
CA GLY A 149 -25.26 -11.08 10.59
C GLY A 149 -23.95 -11.47 11.29
N THR A 150 -23.76 -10.92 12.50
CA THR A 150 -22.77 -11.26 13.58
C THR A 150 -21.29 -11.46 13.19
N GLY A 151 -20.41 -10.53 13.60
CA GLY A 151 -18.93 -10.63 13.54
C GLY A 151 -18.20 -9.35 14.00
N LEU A 152 -16.86 -9.35 14.15
CA LEU A 152 -16.03 -8.22 14.63
C LEU A 152 -15.89 -7.04 13.62
N LEU A 153 -16.43 -7.19 12.41
CA LEU A 153 -16.33 -6.26 11.28
C LEU A 153 -17.69 -5.65 10.88
N THR A 154 -18.64 -5.62 11.81
CA THR A 154 -19.97 -5.02 11.64
C THR A 154 -19.99 -3.50 11.90
N ASN A 155 -18.92 -2.80 11.52
CA ASN A 155 -18.70 -1.38 11.84
C ASN A 155 -17.95 -0.68 10.67
N ALA A 156 -17.60 0.59 10.84
CA ALA A 156 -16.99 1.42 9.80
C ALA A 156 -15.66 0.85 9.27
N ASN A 157 -14.91 0.09 10.07
CA ASN A 157 -13.67 -0.56 9.62
C ASN A 157 -13.92 -1.52 8.45
N GLY A 158 -15.07 -2.21 8.44
CA GLY A 158 -15.50 -3.11 7.38
C GLY A 158 -16.41 -2.47 6.33
N GLY A 159 -16.55 -1.13 6.31
CA GLY A 159 -17.38 -0.44 5.33
C GLY A 159 -18.89 -0.69 5.48
N GLN A 160 -19.38 -0.90 6.70
CA GLN A 160 -20.80 -1.18 7.00
C GLN A 160 -21.63 0.08 7.28
N GLY A 161 -22.94 -0.08 7.40
CA GLY A 161 -23.85 0.99 7.84
C GLY A 161 -24.47 1.81 6.71
N TYR A 162 -24.26 1.42 5.45
CA TYR A 162 -24.68 2.20 4.29
C TYR A 162 -26.20 2.35 4.18
N CYS A 163 -26.62 3.58 3.90
CA CYS A 163 -27.96 4.00 3.55
C CYS A 163 -27.85 5.15 2.54
N ASP A 164 -28.91 5.39 1.77
CA ASP A 164 -28.98 6.50 0.82
C ASP A 164 -30.43 6.93 0.58
N GLY A 165 -30.61 7.96 -0.24
CA GLY A 165 -31.91 8.51 -0.63
C GLY A 165 -32.65 7.65 -1.65
N ALA A 166 -32.03 6.58 -2.17
CA ALA A 166 -32.64 5.60 -3.06
C ALA A 166 -33.09 4.33 -2.31
N GLY A 167 -32.74 4.19 -1.03
CA GLY A 167 -33.07 3.03 -0.22
C GLY A 167 -32.31 1.77 -0.64
N VAL A 168 -31.09 1.90 -1.17
CA VAL A 168 -30.30 0.74 -1.61
C VAL A 168 -30.17 -0.25 -0.46
N GLY A 169 -30.52 -1.52 -0.70
CA GLY A 169 -30.51 -2.57 0.32
C GLY A 169 -31.59 -2.42 1.41
N GLY A 170 -32.59 -1.57 1.21
CA GLY A 170 -33.70 -1.34 2.14
C GLY A 170 -33.42 -0.29 3.22
N PHE A 171 -32.27 0.39 3.17
CA PHE A 171 -31.86 1.36 4.18
C PHE A 171 -31.89 2.78 3.62
N TRP A 172 -32.88 3.54 4.08
CA TRP A 172 -33.11 4.91 3.65
C TRP A 172 -32.48 5.91 4.61
N CYS A 173 -31.81 6.93 4.08
CA CYS A 173 -31.41 8.09 4.87
C CYS A 173 -31.22 9.33 4.00
N PRO A 174 -31.24 10.54 4.60
CA PRO A 174 -30.99 11.76 3.83
C PRO A 174 -29.61 11.71 3.16
N GLU A 175 -29.59 12.15 1.91
CA GLU A 175 -28.44 12.07 1.01
C GLU A 175 -28.24 13.42 0.31
N MET A 176 -27.00 13.84 0.16
CA MET A 176 -26.65 15.03 -0.59
C MET A 176 -25.64 14.66 -1.66
N ASP A 177 -26.13 14.56 -2.89
CA ASP A 177 -25.33 14.29 -4.07
C ASP A 177 -24.58 15.55 -4.48
N ILE A 178 -23.38 15.72 -3.95
CA ILE A 178 -22.49 16.80 -4.33
C ILE A 178 -22.18 16.66 -5.82
N TRP A 179 -21.87 15.46 -6.28
CA TRP A 179 -21.47 15.24 -7.66
C TRP A 179 -21.96 13.88 -8.11
N GLU A 180 -22.70 13.87 -9.21
CA GLU A 180 -22.94 12.69 -10.02
C GLU A 180 -22.72 13.10 -11.46
N GLY A 181 -21.89 12.38 -12.19
CA GLY A 181 -21.53 12.81 -13.53
C GLY A 181 -20.47 11.98 -14.21
N ASN A 182 -20.28 12.34 -15.47
CA ASN A 182 -19.29 11.78 -16.38
C ASN A 182 -18.75 12.86 -17.31
N SER A 183 -18.04 12.47 -18.36
CA SER A 183 -17.43 13.42 -19.30
C SER A 183 -18.45 14.27 -20.07
N VAL A 184 -19.75 13.96 -20.06
CA VAL A 184 -20.73 14.68 -20.90
C VAL A 184 -21.87 15.34 -20.14
N SER A 185 -22.16 14.88 -18.92
CA SER A 185 -23.23 15.42 -18.08
C SER A 185 -22.88 15.36 -16.59
N SER A 186 -23.54 16.20 -15.81
CA SER A 186 -23.45 16.18 -14.35
C SER A 186 -24.71 16.72 -13.68
N THR A 187 -24.96 16.29 -12.45
CA THR A 187 -26.01 16.79 -11.57
C THR A 187 -25.51 16.94 -10.13
N MET A 188 -26.22 17.78 -9.37
CA MET A 188 -26.15 17.89 -7.92
C MET A 188 -27.58 17.75 -7.39
N THR A 189 -27.76 16.97 -6.32
CA THR A 189 -29.11 16.63 -5.84
C THR A 189 -29.16 16.47 -4.31
N PRO A 190 -29.81 17.38 -3.56
CA PRO A 190 -30.23 17.07 -2.19
C PRO A 190 -31.44 16.13 -2.20
N HIS A 191 -31.34 15.02 -1.50
CA HIS A 191 -32.41 14.07 -1.20
C HIS A 191 -32.80 14.13 0.28
N VAL A 192 -34.01 14.56 0.56
CA VAL A 192 -34.56 14.58 1.93
C VAL A 192 -35.56 13.44 2.10
N CYS A 193 -35.74 12.98 3.33
CA CYS A 193 -36.58 11.82 3.64
C CYS A 193 -37.75 12.20 4.53
N ASP A 194 -38.91 11.61 4.26
CA ASP A 194 -40.08 11.78 5.12
C ASP A 194 -39.86 11.09 6.48
N PRO A 195 -39.89 11.83 7.61
CA PRO A 195 -39.72 11.25 8.94
C PRO A 195 -40.92 10.41 9.41
N THR A 196 -42.06 10.44 8.70
CA THR A 196 -43.33 9.81 9.10
C THR A 196 -43.74 8.61 8.25
N ALA A 197 -43.21 8.46 7.03
CA ALA A 197 -43.67 7.47 6.06
C ALA A 197 -42.56 6.49 5.65
N ASN A 198 -42.23 5.51 6.51
CA ASN A 198 -41.33 4.39 6.21
C ASN A 198 -40.03 4.78 5.44
N ALA A 199 -39.56 6.00 5.67
CA ALA A 199 -38.40 6.66 5.08
C ALA A 199 -38.34 6.75 3.53
N THR A 200 -39.45 7.02 2.82
CA THR A 200 -39.34 7.40 1.39
C THR A 200 -38.65 8.77 1.24
N CYS A 201 -37.58 8.83 0.45
CA CYS A 201 -36.86 10.07 0.15
C CYS A 201 -37.17 10.58 -1.26
N ASP A 202 -37.01 11.89 -1.49
CA ASP A 202 -37.13 12.52 -2.80
C ASP A 202 -36.09 13.61 -2.97
N GLY A 203 -35.76 13.94 -4.22
CA GLY A 203 -34.65 14.82 -4.59
C GLY A 203 -35.06 16.05 -5.38
N CYS A 204 -34.25 17.10 -5.28
CA CYS A 204 -34.30 18.26 -6.17
C CYS A 204 -33.06 18.26 -7.06
N HIS A 205 -33.18 18.00 -8.36
CA HIS A 205 -32.01 17.84 -9.24
C HIS A 205 -31.59 19.16 -9.91
N HIS A 206 -30.29 19.44 -9.95
CA HIS A 206 -29.71 20.51 -10.74
C HIS A 206 -28.72 19.98 -11.78
N ASN A 207 -29.25 19.59 -12.94
CA ASN A 207 -28.47 19.21 -14.11
C ASN A 207 -28.48 20.37 -15.15
N PRO A 208 -27.33 21.01 -15.45
CA PRO A 208 -27.28 22.13 -16.40
C PRO A 208 -27.82 21.79 -17.79
N TYR A 209 -27.61 20.56 -18.27
CA TYR A 209 -28.12 20.12 -19.56
C TYR A 209 -29.66 20.07 -19.56
N ARG A 210 -30.29 19.51 -18.51
CA ARG A 210 -31.76 19.52 -18.32
C ARG A 210 -32.33 20.93 -18.24
N LEU A 211 -31.56 21.88 -17.71
CA LEU A 211 -31.93 23.30 -17.63
C LEU A 211 -31.72 24.06 -18.96
N GLY A 212 -31.35 23.36 -20.03
CA GLY A 212 -31.18 23.94 -21.37
C GLY A 212 -29.76 24.46 -21.64
N GLU A 213 -28.83 24.32 -20.71
CA GLU A 213 -27.46 24.83 -20.82
C GLU A 213 -26.51 23.85 -21.52
N LYS A 214 -26.88 23.44 -22.73
CA LYS A 214 -26.20 22.35 -23.47
C LYS A 214 -24.71 22.60 -23.73
N ASN A 215 -24.25 23.86 -23.77
CA ASN A 215 -22.85 24.26 -24.00
C ASN A 215 -22.08 24.60 -22.70
N PHE A 216 -22.67 24.35 -21.53
CA PHE A 216 -22.04 24.68 -20.26
C PHE A 216 -21.06 23.59 -19.79
N PHE A 217 -21.48 22.33 -19.75
CA PHE A 217 -20.70 21.23 -19.17
C PHE A 217 -20.50 20.07 -20.17
N GLY A 218 -19.25 19.60 -20.31
CA GLY A 218 -18.85 18.45 -21.15
C GLY A 218 -17.60 18.71 -22.01
N VAL A 219 -17.24 17.76 -22.87
CA VAL A 219 -15.98 17.84 -23.66
C VAL A 219 -15.99 19.08 -24.57
N GLY A 220 -14.99 19.95 -24.41
CA GLY A 220 -14.81 21.19 -25.17
C GLY A 220 -15.80 22.31 -24.86
N LYS A 221 -16.53 22.23 -23.74
CA LYS A 221 -17.53 23.22 -23.33
C LYS A 221 -16.99 24.22 -22.29
N THR A 222 -17.86 25.03 -21.69
CA THR A 222 -17.45 26.06 -20.71
C THR A 222 -16.68 25.47 -19.54
N VAL A 223 -17.20 24.38 -18.96
CA VAL A 223 -16.46 23.45 -18.11
C VAL A 223 -16.04 22.29 -19.00
N ASP A 224 -14.77 22.25 -19.37
CA ASP A 224 -14.23 21.30 -20.32
C ASP A 224 -13.78 20.02 -19.61
N THR A 225 -14.59 18.97 -19.68
CA THR A 225 -14.32 17.69 -19.03
C THR A 225 -13.17 16.90 -19.66
N LYS A 226 -12.60 17.37 -20.77
CA LYS A 226 -11.37 16.79 -21.33
C LYS A 226 -10.18 16.96 -20.38
N PHE A 227 -10.25 17.95 -19.49
CA PHE A 227 -9.20 18.26 -18.53
C PHE A 227 -9.74 18.23 -17.10
N PRO A 228 -8.88 18.03 -16.09
CA PRO A 228 -9.30 18.14 -14.70
C PRO A 228 -9.94 19.50 -14.38
N PHE A 229 -10.92 19.50 -13.49
CA PHE A 229 -11.58 20.70 -12.98
C PHE A 229 -11.93 20.54 -11.51
N THR A 230 -11.96 21.65 -10.77
CA THR A 230 -12.37 21.69 -9.38
C THR A 230 -13.87 21.91 -9.29
N VAL A 231 -14.57 21.11 -8.49
CA VAL A 231 -15.98 21.27 -8.14
C VAL A 231 -16.06 21.91 -6.76
N VAL A 232 -16.79 23.02 -6.64
CA VAL A 232 -17.02 23.74 -5.38
C VAL A 232 -18.51 23.74 -5.09
N THR A 233 -18.88 23.28 -3.89
CA THR A 233 -20.28 23.25 -3.45
C THR A 233 -20.43 23.94 -2.10
N GLN A 234 -21.26 24.98 -2.06
CA GLN A 234 -21.47 25.83 -0.89
C GLN A 234 -22.87 25.60 -0.32
N PHE A 235 -22.96 25.45 1.00
CA PHE A 235 -24.22 25.20 1.72
C PHE A 235 -24.56 26.41 2.59
N ILE A 236 -25.33 27.33 2.05
CA ILE A 236 -25.54 28.66 2.63
C ILE A 236 -26.76 28.64 3.54
N THR A 237 -26.62 29.22 4.73
CA THR A 237 -27.71 29.36 5.70
C THR A 237 -28.33 30.75 5.69
N ASN A 238 -29.56 30.83 6.18
CA ASN A 238 -30.34 32.06 6.27
C ASN A 238 -29.68 33.20 7.06
N ASP A 239 -28.80 32.87 8.01
CA ASP A 239 -28.13 33.84 8.90
C ASP A 239 -26.61 33.89 8.73
N GLY A 240 -26.06 33.13 7.77
CA GLY A 240 -24.62 33.06 7.52
C GLY A 240 -23.83 32.40 8.66
N THR A 241 -24.48 31.57 9.48
CA THR A 241 -23.84 30.79 10.55
C THR A 241 -24.14 29.29 10.42
N ASP A 242 -23.34 28.46 11.08
CA ASP A 242 -23.59 27.02 11.23
C ASP A 242 -24.80 26.70 12.14
N LYS A 243 -25.44 27.71 12.73
CA LYS A 243 -26.65 27.58 13.57
C LYS A 243 -27.95 27.83 12.82
N GLY A 244 -27.90 28.55 11.70
CA GLY A 244 -29.04 28.81 10.83
C GLY A 244 -29.61 27.56 10.16
N PHE A 245 -30.60 27.74 9.29
CA PHE A 245 -31.13 26.69 8.42
C PHE A 245 -30.67 26.89 6.98
N LEU A 246 -30.52 25.78 6.24
CA LEU A 246 -30.10 25.79 4.85
C LEU A 246 -31.11 26.54 3.98
N THR A 247 -30.65 27.46 3.16
CA THR A 247 -31.48 28.24 2.22
C THR A 247 -31.03 28.12 0.77
N GLU A 248 -29.74 27.87 0.54
CA GLU A 248 -29.19 27.84 -0.80
C GLU A 248 -28.06 26.80 -0.88
N ILE A 249 -28.08 25.98 -1.94
CA ILE A 249 -26.91 25.20 -2.35
C ILE A 249 -26.38 25.79 -3.65
N ARG A 250 -25.11 26.20 -3.63
CA ARG A 250 -24.46 26.87 -4.77
C ARG A 250 -23.33 26.04 -5.33
N ARG A 251 -23.29 25.92 -6.65
CA ARG A 251 -22.23 25.26 -7.41
C ARG A 251 -21.34 26.26 -8.14
N LYS A 252 -20.03 26.08 -8.03
CA LYS A 252 -19.01 26.70 -8.88
C LYS A 252 -18.05 25.63 -9.37
N TYR A 253 -17.38 25.91 -10.49
CA TYR A 253 -16.24 25.15 -10.96
C TYR A 253 -15.00 26.05 -10.98
N VAL A 254 -13.82 25.46 -10.86
CA VAL A 254 -12.56 26.16 -11.14
C VAL A 254 -11.79 25.36 -12.17
N GLN A 255 -11.47 25.99 -13.29
CA GLN A 255 -10.68 25.37 -14.35
C GLN A 255 -9.77 26.42 -14.98
N ASN A 256 -8.51 26.05 -15.22
CA ASN A 256 -7.49 26.96 -15.74
C ASN A 256 -7.38 28.27 -14.94
N GLY A 257 -7.51 28.19 -13.62
CA GLY A 257 -7.47 29.34 -12.70
C GLY A 257 -8.71 30.25 -12.75
N LYS A 258 -9.73 29.93 -13.56
CA LYS A 258 -10.96 30.70 -13.69
C LYS A 258 -12.08 30.07 -12.89
N VAL A 259 -12.76 30.88 -12.07
CA VAL A 259 -14.01 30.49 -11.39
C VAL A 259 -15.18 30.60 -12.37
N ILE A 260 -15.96 29.52 -12.47
CA ILE A 260 -17.08 29.34 -13.40
C ILE A 260 -18.32 29.00 -12.57
N PRO A 261 -19.19 29.96 -12.24
CA PRO A 261 -20.41 29.68 -11.48
C PRO A 261 -21.45 28.96 -12.34
N ASN A 262 -22.29 28.14 -11.72
CA ASN A 262 -23.57 27.77 -12.33
C ASN A 262 -24.42 29.05 -12.52
N LYS A 263 -25.27 29.09 -13.55
CA LYS A 263 -26.17 30.24 -13.75
C LYS A 263 -27.28 30.31 -12.73
N GLN A 264 -27.76 29.16 -12.26
CA GLN A 264 -28.80 29.04 -11.26
C GLN A 264 -28.24 28.36 -10.01
N THR A 265 -28.76 28.77 -8.86
CA THR A 265 -28.49 28.16 -7.56
C THR A 265 -29.71 27.37 -7.11
N MET A 266 -29.55 26.45 -6.17
CA MET A 266 -30.66 25.66 -5.65
C MET A 266 -31.20 26.35 -4.41
N ASP A 267 -32.36 26.98 -4.56
CA ASP A 267 -33.20 27.47 -3.46
C ASP A 267 -34.59 26.80 -3.54
N GLU A 268 -35.49 27.12 -2.59
CA GLU A 268 -36.84 26.54 -2.58
C GLU A 268 -37.64 26.88 -3.85
N ALA A 269 -37.42 28.07 -4.43
CA ALA A 269 -38.13 28.50 -5.63
C ALA A 269 -37.66 27.74 -6.88
N PHE A 270 -36.37 27.43 -6.96
CA PHE A 270 -35.80 26.54 -7.96
C PHE A 270 -36.38 25.13 -7.79
N CYS A 271 -36.34 24.56 -6.59
CA CYS A 271 -36.77 23.18 -6.35
C CYS A 271 -38.27 22.97 -6.60
N ALA A 272 -39.11 23.97 -6.31
CA ALA A 272 -40.53 23.95 -6.65
C ALA A 272 -40.78 23.87 -8.16
N LYS A 273 -39.86 24.39 -9.00
CA LYS A 273 -39.97 24.39 -10.47
C LYS A 273 -39.29 23.20 -11.12
N ALA A 274 -38.17 22.73 -10.56
CA ALA A 274 -37.31 21.69 -11.14
C ALA A 274 -37.90 20.26 -11.09
N GLY A 275 -39.15 20.10 -10.64
CA GLY A 275 -39.82 18.80 -10.57
C GLY A 275 -39.74 18.10 -9.21
N GLY A 276 -39.21 18.76 -8.18
CA GLY A 276 -39.15 18.26 -6.79
C GLY A 276 -40.49 18.36 -6.04
N GLY A 277 -41.58 17.93 -6.68
CA GLY A 277 -42.94 18.11 -6.14
C GLY A 277 -43.18 17.36 -4.83
N ASN A 278 -42.52 16.22 -4.59
CA ASN A 278 -42.57 15.55 -3.31
C ASN A 278 -41.48 16.05 -2.37
N PHE A 279 -40.26 16.33 -2.86
CA PHE A 279 -39.16 16.98 -2.13
C PHE A 279 -39.61 18.22 -1.33
N THR A 280 -40.33 19.13 -1.98
CA THR A 280 -40.87 20.34 -1.34
C THR A 280 -41.94 20.03 -0.27
N LYS A 281 -42.73 18.96 -0.44
CA LYS A 281 -43.75 18.54 0.54
C LYS A 281 -43.14 17.91 1.79
N ILE A 282 -42.05 17.16 1.64
CA ILE A 282 -41.34 16.51 2.75
C ILE A 282 -40.32 17.43 3.44
N GLY A 283 -40.36 18.73 3.13
CA GLY A 283 -39.65 19.79 3.87
C GLY A 283 -38.54 20.50 3.12
N GLY A 284 -38.32 20.16 1.84
CA GLY A 284 -37.45 20.89 0.93
C GLY A 284 -35.99 20.99 1.39
N LEU A 285 -35.31 22.07 1.00
CA LEU A 285 -33.93 22.33 1.41
C LEU A 285 -33.82 22.50 2.92
N LYS A 286 -34.85 23.07 3.56
CA LYS A 286 -34.86 23.24 5.01
C LYS A 286 -34.74 21.90 5.74
N ALA A 287 -35.34 20.82 5.23
CA ALA A 287 -35.21 19.48 5.82
C ALA A 287 -33.78 18.90 5.74
N MET A 288 -32.93 19.39 4.82
CA MET A 288 -31.52 19.02 4.73
C MET A 288 -30.64 19.71 5.79
N THR A 289 -31.18 20.68 6.54
CA THR A 289 -30.46 21.41 7.58
C THR A 289 -29.87 20.49 8.64
N GLU A 290 -30.69 19.62 9.23
CA GLU A 290 -30.26 18.78 10.34
C GLU A 290 -29.28 17.68 9.93
N PRO A 291 -29.45 16.99 8.78
CA PRO A 291 -28.41 16.11 8.22
C PRO A 291 -27.06 16.81 8.09
N LEU A 292 -27.00 17.98 7.43
CA LEU A 292 -25.75 18.71 7.24
C LEU A 292 -25.16 19.26 8.56
N ARG A 293 -26.01 19.57 9.56
CA ARG A 293 -25.58 20.02 10.90
C ARG A 293 -24.98 18.89 11.72
N LYS A 294 -25.64 17.73 11.75
CA LYS A 294 -25.19 16.54 12.49
C LYS A 294 -23.93 15.91 11.89
N ALA A 295 -23.54 16.41 10.72
CA ALA A 295 -22.48 15.93 9.86
C ALA A 295 -22.85 14.60 9.18
N MET A 296 -22.36 14.44 7.95
CA MET A 296 -22.65 13.31 7.08
C MET A 296 -21.34 12.66 6.61
N VAL A 297 -21.40 11.40 6.18
CA VAL A 297 -20.25 10.64 5.67
C VAL A 297 -20.07 10.89 4.18
N ALA A 298 -18.88 11.30 3.76
CA ALA A 298 -18.55 11.41 2.34
C ALA A 298 -18.32 10.02 1.72
N THR A 299 -19.08 9.75 0.66
CA THR A 299 -19.10 8.52 -0.10
C THR A 299 -18.67 8.80 -1.53
N ILE A 300 -17.78 7.96 -2.06
CA ILE A 300 -17.24 8.09 -3.41
C ILE A 300 -17.52 6.79 -4.16
N ALA A 301 -18.36 6.85 -5.19
CA ALA A 301 -18.79 5.67 -5.92
C ALA A 301 -18.53 5.80 -7.42
N PHE A 302 -18.32 4.66 -8.07
CA PHE A 302 -18.17 4.57 -9.51
C PHE A 302 -18.97 3.38 -10.01
N TRP A 303 -20.01 3.61 -10.81
CA TRP A 303 -21.02 2.58 -11.09
C TRP A 303 -21.77 2.80 -12.41
N ASP A 304 -22.39 1.74 -12.91
CA ASP A 304 -23.31 1.74 -14.06
C ASP A 304 -24.74 1.38 -13.62
N ASP A 305 -25.73 1.85 -14.38
CA ASP A 305 -27.13 1.51 -14.14
C ASP A 305 -27.56 0.41 -15.10
N LYS A 306 -27.64 -0.81 -14.57
CA LYS A 306 -27.95 -2.01 -15.34
C LYS A 306 -29.33 -2.00 -16.00
N ASN A 307 -30.28 -1.24 -15.46
CA ASN A 307 -31.67 -1.30 -15.89
C ASN A 307 -32.11 -0.01 -16.59
N GLY A 308 -31.59 1.13 -16.16
CA GLY A 308 -31.92 2.44 -16.72
C GLY A 308 -30.86 3.03 -17.64
N GLN A 309 -29.71 2.36 -17.85
CA GLN A 309 -28.63 2.80 -18.73
C GLN A 309 -28.17 4.25 -18.44
N MET A 310 -28.26 4.67 -17.18
CA MET A 310 -27.90 6.00 -16.71
C MET A 310 -28.68 7.15 -17.40
N GLU A 311 -29.84 6.82 -17.99
CA GLU A 311 -30.63 7.73 -18.81
C GLU A 311 -31.02 9.00 -18.06
N TRP A 312 -31.25 8.89 -16.76
CA TRP A 312 -31.62 10.01 -15.90
C TRP A 312 -30.50 11.04 -15.73
N LEU A 313 -29.23 10.66 -15.90
CA LEU A 313 -28.07 11.55 -15.76
C LEU A 313 -27.62 12.12 -17.10
N ASP A 314 -27.52 11.29 -18.13
CA ASP A 314 -26.85 11.66 -19.39
C ASP A 314 -27.64 11.31 -20.67
N GLY A 315 -28.82 10.70 -20.53
CA GLY A 315 -29.62 10.19 -21.64
C GLY A 315 -30.37 11.27 -22.42
N VAL A 316 -30.44 11.10 -23.73
CA VAL A 316 -31.21 11.96 -24.64
C VAL A 316 -32.72 11.89 -24.41
N GLY A 317 -33.24 10.73 -24.02
CA GLY A 317 -34.67 10.49 -23.77
C GLY A 317 -35.17 11.19 -22.51
N ALA A 318 -34.33 11.31 -21.47
CA ALA A 318 -34.63 12.14 -20.31
C ALA A 318 -34.28 13.63 -20.50
N GLY A 319 -33.70 14.00 -21.65
CA GLY A 319 -33.15 15.33 -21.91
C GLY A 319 -32.02 15.69 -20.94
N ALA A 320 -31.35 14.69 -20.36
CA ALA A 320 -30.36 14.84 -19.30
C ALA A 320 -28.93 14.95 -19.82
N GLY A 321 -28.71 14.53 -21.07
CA GLY A 321 -27.44 14.67 -21.75
C GLY A 321 -27.54 14.21 -23.20
N PRO A 322 -26.38 14.05 -23.88
CA PRO A 322 -26.32 13.66 -25.28
C PRO A 322 -26.28 12.14 -25.51
N CYS A 323 -26.28 11.30 -24.46
CA CYS A 323 -26.04 9.87 -24.58
C CYS A 323 -27.28 9.10 -25.04
N THR A 324 -27.07 8.08 -25.87
CA THR A 324 -28.06 7.13 -26.33
C THR A 324 -28.07 5.89 -25.43
N LYS A 325 -29.21 5.19 -25.34
CA LYS A 325 -29.28 3.94 -24.58
C LYS A 325 -28.27 2.89 -25.04
N ALA A 326 -28.03 2.80 -26.35
CA ALA A 326 -27.17 1.79 -26.93
C ALA A 326 -25.70 1.92 -26.51
N GLU A 327 -25.18 3.15 -26.40
CA GLU A 327 -23.81 3.39 -25.93
C GLU A 327 -23.69 3.26 -24.40
N SER A 328 -24.78 3.51 -23.68
CA SER A 328 -24.87 3.40 -22.22
C SER A 328 -25.24 1.99 -21.72
N GLU A 329 -25.31 0.99 -22.59
CA GLU A 329 -25.53 -0.41 -22.18
C GLU A 329 -24.30 -0.96 -21.43
N PRO A 330 -24.44 -1.53 -20.21
CA PRO A 330 -23.32 -2.05 -19.40
C PRO A 330 -22.30 -2.89 -20.15
N MET A 331 -22.77 -3.87 -20.94
CA MET A 331 -21.88 -4.76 -21.70
C MET A 331 -21.13 -4.00 -22.80
N THR A 332 -21.78 -3.05 -23.45
CA THR A 332 -21.17 -2.17 -24.46
C THR A 332 -20.08 -1.31 -23.81
N ILE A 333 -20.36 -0.71 -22.65
CA ILE A 333 -19.41 0.13 -21.93
C ILE A 333 -18.20 -0.70 -21.50
N GLN A 334 -18.40 -1.86 -20.88
CA GLN A 334 -17.31 -2.71 -20.39
C GLN A 334 -16.42 -3.24 -21.53
N ALA A 335 -17.00 -3.50 -22.70
CA ALA A 335 -16.24 -3.91 -23.89
C ALA A 335 -15.47 -2.74 -24.53
N THR A 336 -16.06 -1.54 -24.54
CA THR A 336 -15.52 -0.37 -25.24
C THR A 336 -14.52 0.40 -24.39
N TYR A 337 -14.74 0.47 -23.08
CA TYR A 337 -13.97 1.25 -22.12
C TYR A 337 -13.49 0.40 -20.92
N PRO A 338 -12.72 -0.69 -21.16
CA PRO A 338 -12.25 -1.56 -20.08
C PRO A 338 -11.29 -0.85 -19.12
N ASP A 339 -10.62 0.22 -19.58
CA ASP A 339 -9.70 1.04 -18.80
C ASP A 339 -10.33 2.35 -18.29
N ALA A 340 -11.66 2.48 -18.37
CA ALA A 340 -12.37 3.64 -17.81
C ALA A 340 -12.02 3.81 -16.33
N GLN A 341 -11.71 5.03 -15.96
CA GLN A 341 -11.31 5.39 -14.60
C GLN A 341 -11.70 6.83 -14.30
N VAL A 342 -11.81 7.13 -13.02
CA VAL A 342 -11.93 8.48 -12.49
C VAL A 342 -10.82 8.75 -11.50
N VAL A 343 -10.30 9.98 -11.50
CA VAL A 343 -9.29 10.42 -10.55
C VAL A 343 -9.81 11.62 -9.78
N PHE A 344 -9.81 11.53 -8.46
CA PHE A 344 -10.09 12.61 -7.54
C PHE A 344 -8.81 13.08 -6.86
N THR A 345 -8.65 14.39 -6.71
CA THR A 345 -7.53 15.03 -6.01
C THR A 345 -8.03 16.21 -5.17
N ASP A 346 -7.19 16.69 -4.26
CA ASP A 346 -7.38 17.99 -3.59
C ASP A 346 -8.70 18.15 -2.83
N PHE A 347 -9.10 17.15 -2.03
CA PHE A 347 -10.30 17.24 -1.18
C PHE A 347 -10.11 18.32 -0.11
N LYS A 348 -11.03 19.28 -0.08
CA LYS A 348 -11.03 20.42 0.83
C LYS A 348 -12.43 20.67 1.36
N TYR A 349 -12.53 21.08 2.61
CA TYR A 349 -13.77 21.63 3.15
C TYR A 349 -13.45 22.77 4.12
N GLY A 350 -14.37 23.71 4.30
CA GLY A 350 -14.12 24.85 5.17
C GLY A 350 -15.10 25.99 5.00
N ASP A 351 -14.72 27.15 5.52
CA ASP A 351 -15.51 28.37 5.40
C ASP A 351 -15.79 28.70 3.93
N LEU A 352 -16.92 29.34 3.67
CA LEU A 352 -17.29 29.78 2.33
C LEU A 352 -16.15 30.60 1.67
N ASP A 353 -15.86 30.28 0.41
CA ASP A 353 -14.82 30.87 -0.42
C ASP A 353 -13.38 30.71 0.13
N SER A 354 -13.12 29.69 0.95
CA SER A 354 -11.79 29.40 1.52
C SER A 354 -11.04 28.26 0.84
N THR A 355 -11.72 27.42 0.06
CA THR A 355 -11.14 26.17 -0.48
C THR A 355 -10.59 26.31 -1.90
N TYR A 356 -10.80 27.47 -2.52
CA TYR A 356 -10.35 27.77 -3.88
C TYR A 356 -9.88 29.24 -3.97
N PRO A 357 -8.98 29.59 -4.89
CA PRO A 357 -8.48 30.96 -5.00
C PRO A 357 -9.59 31.92 -5.45
N ALA A 358 -10.14 32.69 -4.52
CA ALA A 358 -11.02 33.81 -4.78
C ALA A 358 -10.21 35.00 -5.35
N GLY A 359 -9.94 34.99 -6.65
CA GLY A 359 -9.58 36.22 -7.38
C GLY A 359 -8.28 36.95 -6.99
N ALA A 360 -7.23 36.24 -6.55
CA ALA A 360 -5.89 36.82 -6.55
C ALA A 360 -5.28 36.69 -7.96
N LEU A 361 -5.00 37.82 -8.61
CA LEU A 361 -4.10 37.89 -9.77
C LEU A 361 -2.74 37.35 -9.35
N VAL A 362 -2.52 36.04 -9.53
CA VAL A 362 -1.18 35.47 -9.47
C VAL A 362 -0.48 35.89 -10.74
N SER A 363 0.42 36.87 -10.61
CA SER A 363 1.43 37.17 -11.63
C SER A 363 2.24 35.89 -11.88
N PHE A 364 1.92 35.18 -12.95
CA PHE A 364 2.76 34.12 -13.48
C PHE A 364 4.06 34.77 -13.97
N ARG A 365 5.11 34.74 -13.17
CA ARG A 365 6.47 34.70 -13.74
C ARG A 365 6.62 33.35 -14.41
N ILE A 366 6.27 33.30 -15.69
CA ILE A 366 6.64 32.21 -16.57
C ILE A 366 8.16 32.22 -16.65
N PHE A 367 8.82 31.30 -15.94
CA PHE A 367 10.16 30.88 -16.33
C PHE A 367 9.98 30.06 -17.61
N PHE A 368 10.07 30.73 -18.76
CA PHE A 368 10.30 30.07 -20.02
C PHE A 368 11.64 29.32 -19.89
N LEU A 369 11.59 27.99 -19.83
CA LEU A 369 12.72 27.20 -20.29
C LEU A 369 12.85 27.46 -21.79
N PRO A 370 13.99 27.97 -22.28
CA PRO A 370 14.17 28.18 -23.70
C PRO A 370 14.23 26.82 -24.38
N SER A 371 13.32 26.62 -25.33
CA SER A 371 13.35 25.55 -26.32
C SER A 371 14.69 25.60 -27.07
N TYR A 372 15.51 24.56 -26.90
CA TYR A 372 16.72 24.37 -27.70
C TYR A 372 16.36 23.68 -29.02
N THR A 373 16.32 24.47 -30.08
CA THR A 373 16.38 24.02 -31.46
C THR A 373 17.78 23.52 -31.78
N ALA A 374 17.87 22.36 -32.43
CA ALA A 374 19.11 21.82 -32.97
C ALA A 374 19.58 22.63 -34.18
N SER A 375 20.78 23.23 -34.10
CA SER A 375 21.62 23.55 -35.27
C SER A 375 23.04 23.99 -34.88
N ASP A 376 24.01 23.17 -35.31
CA ASP A 376 25.37 23.52 -35.80
C ASP A 376 26.51 23.85 -34.79
N PRO A 377 27.80 23.67 -35.16
CA PRO A 377 28.77 22.90 -34.37
C PRO A 377 29.97 23.80 -33.98
N ARG A 378 31.01 23.16 -33.46
CA ARG A 378 32.34 23.68 -33.06
C ARG A 378 32.45 23.88 -31.56
N MET A 379 33.02 22.90 -30.88
CA MET A 379 34.34 23.07 -30.24
C MET A 379 34.89 21.69 -29.84
N ASN A 380 36.07 21.39 -30.36
CA ASN A 380 36.86 20.22 -30.05
C ASN A 380 37.77 20.49 -28.84
N ALA A 381 38.01 19.40 -28.11
CA ALA A 381 39.27 18.94 -27.53
C ALA A 381 39.59 19.20 -26.05
N GLU A 382 40.13 18.10 -25.48
CA GLU A 382 40.97 17.92 -24.28
C GLU A 382 40.25 17.65 -22.94
N ARG A 383 40.63 16.67 -22.11
CA ARG A 383 41.62 15.57 -22.15
C ARG A 383 41.25 14.61 -20.99
N VAL A 384 41.30 13.30 -21.20
CA VAL A 384 41.14 12.26 -20.17
C VAL A 384 42.55 11.78 -19.74
N PRO A 385 42.86 11.59 -18.45
CA PRO A 385 44.08 10.88 -18.04
C PRO A 385 43.78 9.40 -17.78
N GLN A 386 44.46 8.53 -18.53
CA GLN A 386 44.69 7.12 -18.18
C GLN A 386 46.08 6.97 -17.55
N HIS A 387 46.19 6.08 -16.57
CA HIS A 387 47.47 5.51 -16.13
C HIS A 387 47.31 3.99 -15.98
N VAL A 388 48.01 3.27 -16.86
CA VAL A 388 48.43 1.87 -16.71
C VAL A 388 49.88 1.83 -17.19
N PRO A 389 50.83 1.16 -16.51
CA PRO A 389 52.20 1.04 -16.99
C PRO A 389 52.41 -0.18 -17.90
N ASP A 390 53.19 0.07 -18.97
CA ASP A 390 53.69 -0.83 -20.01
C ASP A 390 54.75 -1.83 -19.52
N VAL A 391 54.81 -3.01 -20.17
CA VAL A 391 56.09 -3.65 -20.58
C VAL A 391 55.89 -4.34 -21.95
N GLY A 392 56.81 -4.05 -22.87
CA GLY A 392 56.73 -4.21 -24.33
C GLY A 392 57.16 -5.57 -24.96
N PRO A 393 57.52 -5.57 -26.27
CA PRO A 393 57.11 -6.62 -27.22
C PRO A 393 58.21 -7.59 -27.68
N GLY A 394 57.78 -8.76 -28.17
CA GLY A 394 58.62 -9.74 -28.89
C GLY A 394 57.82 -10.48 -29.98
N THR A 395 58.40 -10.50 -31.17
CA THR A 395 57.88 -10.85 -32.51
C THR A 395 57.74 -12.34 -32.87
N GLN A 396 56.83 -12.61 -33.83
CA GLN A 396 56.82 -13.67 -34.89
C GLN A 396 56.59 -15.13 -34.43
N LYS A 397 55.64 -15.93 -34.96
CA LYS A 397 55.51 -16.47 -36.33
C LYS A 397 54.27 -17.40 -36.35
N GLY A 398 53.57 -17.49 -37.48
CA GLY A 398 52.41 -18.37 -37.66
C GLY A 398 52.76 -19.83 -37.95
N THR A 399 51.74 -20.68 -37.90
CA THR A 399 51.48 -21.79 -38.83
C THR A 399 50.06 -22.34 -38.60
N ASP A 400 49.36 -22.60 -39.70
CA ASP A 400 48.12 -23.36 -39.83
C ASP A 400 48.22 -24.79 -39.29
N LEU A 401 47.07 -25.40 -38.93
CA LEU A 401 46.65 -26.74 -39.40
C LEU A 401 45.25 -27.16 -38.87
N GLN A 402 44.29 -27.16 -39.80
CA GLN A 402 43.28 -28.19 -40.12
C GLN A 402 42.62 -29.09 -39.05
N ASP A 403 41.29 -28.97 -39.01
CA ASP A 403 40.27 -30.01 -39.30
C ASP A 403 40.45 -31.44 -38.74
N SER A 404 39.50 -31.88 -37.91
CA SER A 404 38.88 -33.20 -38.09
C SER A 404 37.49 -33.28 -37.46
N THR A 405 36.50 -33.50 -38.32
CA THR A 405 35.17 -33.97 -37.97
C THR A 405 35.18 -35.51 -37.85
N ARG A 406 34.50 -36.04 -36.82
CA ARG A 406 34.00 -37.44 -36.83
C ARG A 406 32.65 -37.53 -36.11
N LYS A 407 31.62 -37.86 -36.88
CA LYS A 407 30.32 -38.35 -36.42
C LYS A 407 30.45 -39.81 -35.94
N TYR A 408 29.69 -40.17 -34.91
CA TYR A 408 29.10 -41.51 -34.77
C TYR A 408 27.71 -41.42 -34.12
N THR A 409 26.83 -42.27 -34.62
CA THR A 409 25.36 -42.34 -34.49
C THR A 409 24.89 -43.24 -33.34
N ASP A 410 23.66 -42.95 -32.87
CA ASP A 410 22.59 -43.76 -32.26
C ASP A 410 22.88 -45.05 -31.45
N GLY A 411 22.25 -45.13 -30.26
CA GLY A 411 22.06 -46.39 -29.52
C GLY A 411 21.45 -46.18 -28.12
N ALA A 412 20.34 -46.87 -27.84
CA ALA A 412 19.39 -46.65 -26.77
C ALA A 412 19.79 -47.09 -25.34
N SER A 413 19.12 -46.44 -24.38
CA SER A 413 18.69 -46.89 -23.03
C SER A 413 19.71 -47.43 -22.02
N ALA A 414 19.92 -46.67 -20.95
CA ALA A 414 19.99 -47.20 -19.58
C ALA A 414 19.54 -46.12 -18.60
N ALA A 415 18.60 -46.49 -17.73
CA ALA A 415 18.01 -45.65 -16.70
C ALA A 415 19.08 -45.05 -15.76
N SER A 416 19.07 -43.72 -15.62
CA SER A 416 19.71 -43.02 -14.51
C SER A 416 18.59 -42.46 -13.64
N THR A 417 18.35 -43.14 -12.53
CA THR A 417 17.52 -42.72 -11.41
C THR A 417 17.95 -41.34 -10.89
N THR A 418 17.34 -40.28 -11.39
CA THR A 418 17.25 -39.01 -10.66
C THR A 418 16.14 -39.17 -9.64
N THR A 419 16.52 -39.48 -8.41
CA THR A 419 15.63 -39.42 -7.25
C THR A 419 15.21 -37.97 -7.05
N GLU A 420 14.12 -37.59 -7.69
CA GLU A 420 13.46 -36.30 -7.52
C GLU A 420 12.91 -36.26 -6.08
N PHE A 421 13.66 -35.61 -5.17
CA PHE A 421 13.20 -35.39 -3.81
C PHE A 421 12.06 -34.36 -3.85
N LYS A 422 10.81 -34.85 -3.94
CA LYS A 422 9.62 -34.06 -3.62
C LYS A 422 9.73 -33.58 -2.16
N LEU A 423 10.17 -32.34 -1.97
CA LEU A 423 9.91 -31.58 -0.76
C LEU A 423 8.39 -31.63 -0.53
N ARG A 424 7.96 -32.28 0.56
CA ARG A 424 6.54 -32.41 0.91
C ARG A 424 5.88 -31.03 0.87
N GLU A 425 4.83 -30.91 0.07
CA GLU A 425 4.08 -29.67 -0.21
C GLU A 425 3.27 -29.09 0.98
N ASN A 426 3.57 -29.47 2.22
CA ASN A 426 2.84 -28.99 3.40
C ASN A 426 3.73 -28.10 4.28
N ILE A 427 4.02 -26.87 3.81
CA ILE A 427 4.54 -25.78 4.63
C ILE A 427 3.34 -25.01 5.22
N VAL A 428 2.59 -25.68 6.09
CA VAL A 428 1.55 -25.04 6.91
C VAL A 428 1.84 -25.19 8.41
N ASP A 429 2.81 -26.00 8.79
CA ASP A 429 3.29 -26.01 10.16
C ASP A 429 4.54 -25.15 10.28
N VAL A 430 4.42 -24.00 10.98
CA VAL A 430 5.55 -23.29 11.61
C VAL A 430 6.15 -24.12 12.76
N ALA A 431 5.93 -25.44 12.76
CA ALA A 431 6.61 -26.35 13.64
C ALA A 431 8.12 -26.14 13.45
N PRO A 432 8.91 -26.12 14.55
CA PRO A 432 10.33 -25.91 14.46
C PRO A 432 10.89 -26.90 13.45
N ILE A 433 11.52 -26.40 12.37
CA ILE A 433 12.35 -27.24 11.53
C ILE A 433 13.44 -27.75 12.48
N TRP A 434 13.28 -28.99 12.93
CA TRP A 434 14.16 -29.59 13.93
C TRP A 434 15.60 -29.53 13.44
N LEU A 435 16.53 -29.54 14.39
CA LEU A 435 17.97 -29.39 14.18
C LEU A 435 18.56 -30.28 13.07
N GLU A 436 17.95 -31.45 12.81
CA GLU A 436 18.32 -32.36 11.72
C GLU A 436 17.88 -31.86 10.34
N GLY A 437 16.73 -31.20 10.23
CA GLY A 437 16.20 -30.67 8.98
C GLY A 437 17.07 -29.55 8.40
N LEU A 438 17.60 -28.66 9.25
CA LEU A 438 18.54 -27.61 8.84
C LEU A 438 19.87 -28.18 8.31
N CYS A 439 20.44 -29.17 9.00
CA CYS A 439 21.70 -29.77 8.53
C CYS A 439 21.49 -30.61 7.26
N ARG A 440 20.33 -31.25 7.10
CA ARG A 440 19.96 -31.90 5.82
C ARG A 440 19.78 -30.87 4.69
N LEU A 441 19.22 -29.69 4.96
CA LEU A 441 19.10 -28.61 3.97
C LEU A 441 20.47 -28.18 3.44
N SER A 442 21.49 -28.08 4.31
CA SER A 442 22.86 -27.78 3.89
C SER A 442 23.54 -28.89 3.06
N GLN A 443 23.02 -30.13 3.11
CA GLN A 443 23.52 -31.26 2.33
C GLN A 443 22.78 -31.42 1.00
N ALA A 444 21.58 -30.86 0.89
CA ALA A 444 20.70 -31.00 -0.28
C ALA A 444 20.98 -29.96 -1.39
N ILE A 445 21.65 -28.86 -1.06
CA ILE A 445 21.94 -27.76 -1.99
C ILE A 445 23.46 -27.74 -2.25
N ASP A 446 23.85 -27.76 -3.52
CA ASP A 446 25.25 -27.67 -3.90
C ASP A 446 25.83 -26.28 -3.57
N ILE A 447 26.68 -26.24 -2.54
CA ILE A 447 27.46 -25.07 -2.11
C ILE A 447 28.92 -25.17 -2.57
N GLY A 448 29.20 -25.87 -3.68
CA GLY A 448 30.51 -25.93 -4.31
C GLY A 448 31.13 -24.53 -4.48
N GLY A 449 32.41 -24.40 -4.12
CA GLY A 449 33.14 -23.12 -4.12
C GLY A 449 33.02 -22.29 -2.84
N SER A 450 32.15 -22.67 -1.89
CA SER A 450 32.05 -22.00 -0.59
C SER A 450 33.33 -22.15 0.25
N ARG A 451 33.56 -21.17 1.12
CA ARG A 451 34.73 -21.11 2.01
C ARG A 451 34.26 -21.00 3.46
N VAL A 452 35.10 -21.45 4.39
CA VAL A 452 34.89 -21.26 5.83
C VAL A 452 35.88 -20.23 6.36
N LYS A 453 35.39 -19.29 7.16
CA LYS A 453 36.20 -18.29 7.86
C LYS A 453 36.01 -18.44 9.37
N ASN A 454 37.12 -18.49 10.09
CA ASN A 454 37.11 -18.40 11.55
C ASN A 454 37.07 -16.92 11.95
N ILE A 455 36.00 -16.52 12.63
CA ILE A 455 35.79 -15.17 13.14
C ILE A 455 36.22 -15.13 14.60
N THR A 456 36.93 -14.07 14.97
CA THR A 456 37.18 -13.71 16.37
C THR A 456 36.88 -12.23 16.50
N PHE A 457 35.77 -11.91 17.15
CA PHE A 457 35.26 -10.56 17.31
C PHE A 457 35.53 -10.07 18.73
N LYS A 458 35.99 -8.82 18.84
CA LYS A 458 36.23 -8.15 20.12
C LYS A 458 35.52 -6.81 20.12
N LEU A 459 34.70 -6.56 21.14
CA LEU A 459 34.09 -5.25 21.33
C LEU A 459 35.18 -4.22 21.73
N PRO A 460 35.25 -3.05 21.09
CA PRO A 460 36.19 -2.00 21.47
C PRO A 460 35.93 -1.53 22.92
N GLY A 461 37.00 -1.35 23.70
CA GLY A 461 36.92 -0.73 25.04
C GLY A 461 36.35 -1.60 26.17
N GLN A 462 35.87 -2.81 25.90
CA GLN A 462 35.40 -3.75 26.94
C GLN A 462 36.40 -4.90 27.15
N LYS A 463 36.80 -5.16 28.42
CA LYS A 463 37.55 -6.35 28.84
C LYS A 463 36.57 -7.42 29.36
N PRO A 464 36.68 -8.71 29.00
CA PRO A 464 37.02 -9.32 27.72
C PRO A 464 35.81 -10.12 27.19
N GLU A 465 34.81 -9.47 26.58
CA GLU A 465 33.79 -10.20 25.82
C GLU A 465 34.31 -10.39 24.39
N SER A 466 35.18 -11.38 24.19
CA SER A 466 35.57 -11.84 22.87
C SER A 466 34.75 -13.06 22.49
N SER A 467 34.24 -13.09 21.27
CA SER A 467 33.47 -14.20 20.75
C SER A 467 34.08 -14.74 19.46
N SER A 468 34.02 -16.06 19.29
CA SER A 468 34.56 -16.73 18.11
C SER A 468 33.55 -17.72 17.55
N PHE A 469 33.44 -17.74 16.23
CA PHE A 469 32.59 -18.69 15.51
C PHE A 469 33.11 -18.89 14.09
N ARG A 470 32.70 -19.98 13.45
CA ARG A 470 33.01 -20.26 12.04
C ARG A 470 31.84 -19.83 11.19
N ILE A 471 32.08 -19.12 10.10
CA ILE A 471 31.04 -18.74 9.14
C ILE A 471 31.37 -19.29 7.76
N TYR A 472 30.35 -19.86 7.12
CA TYR A 472 30.40 -20.29 5.73
C TYR A 472 29.95 -19.15 4.84
N ILE A 473 30.76 -18.86 3.84
CA ILE A 473 30.60 -17.75 2.92
C ILE A 473 30.73 -18.25 1.48
N GLU A 474 30.22 -17.47 0.54
CA GLU A 474 30.40 -17.73 -0.87
C GLU A 474 31.88 -17.55 -1.29
N GLY A 475 32.21 -18.04 -2.49
CA GLY A 475 33.48 -17.73 -3.14
C GLY A 475 33.62 -16.24 -3.54
N ASP A 476 34.42 -15.96 -4.56
CA ASP A 476 34.81 -14.57 -4.91
C ASP A 476 33.72 -13.75 -5.65
N THR A 477 32.50 -14.28 -5.76
CA THR A 477 31.39 -13.75 -6.59
C THR A 477 30.29 -13.04 -5.78
N ASP A 478 30.54 -12.71 -4.52
CA ASP A 478 29.59 -12.08 -3.61
C ASP A 478 30.29 -11.04 -2.73
N TRP A 479 29.69 -9.84 -2.59
CA TRP A 479 30.31 -8.75 -1.85
C TRP A 479 30.41 -9.04 -0.36
N VAL A 480 29.30 -9.41 0.30
CA VAL A 480 29.27 -9.69 1.74
C VAL A 480 30.31 -10.75 2.10
N SER A 481 30.32 -11.85 1.36
CA SER A 481 31.26 -12.95 1.52
C SER A 481 32.71 -12.51 1.33
N ARG A 482 32.98 -11.68 0.32
CA ARG A 482 34.32 -11.14 0.05
C ARG A 482 34.86 -10.30 1.20
N TYR A 483 34.06 -9.38 1.74
CA TYR A 483 34.46 -8.55 2.88
C TYR A 483 34.69 -9.40 4.13
N ILE A 484 33.83 -10.38 4.42
CA ILE A 484 34.05 -11.32 5.53
C ILE A 484 35.34 -12.14 5.33
N ALA A 485 35.63 -12.57 4.09
CA ALA A 485 36.84 -13.32 3.78
C ALA A 485 38.12 -12.51 4.04
N ILE A 486 38.14 -11.25 3.59
CA ILE A 486 39.31 -10.37 3.63
C ILE A 486 39.46 -9.74 5.02
N ASP A 487 38.43 -9.03 5.48
CA ASP A 487 38.49 -8.18 6.66
C ASP A 487 38.13 -8.93 7.94
N GLY A 488 37.44 -10.08 7.81
CA GLY A 488 36.94 -10.84 8.95
C GLY A 488 35.69 -10.24 9.58
N TYR A 489 35.05 -9.27 8.92
CA TYR A 489 33.79 -8.68 9.34
C TYR A 489 32.96 -8.16 8.17
N TRP A 490 31.68 -7.93 8.43
CA TRP A 490 30.77 -7.18 7.57
C TRP A 490 30.23 -5.98 8.35
N GLU A 491 30.33 -4.78 7.75
CA GLU A 491 29.79 -3.53 8.32
C GLU A 491 30.12 -3.31 9.80
N MET A 492 31.41 -3.16 10.13
CA MET A 492 31.87 -3.08 11.51
C MET A 492 31.12 -2.05 12.38
N PRO A 493 30.87 -0.80 11.92
CA PRO A 493 30.15 0.18 12.73
C PRO A 493 28.72 -0.27 13.09
N LYS A 494 27.98 -0.82 12.12
CA LYS A 494 26.63 -1.35 12.31
C LYS A 494 26.64 -2.58 13.23
N SER A 495 27.61 -3.47 13.04
CA SER A 495 27.81 -4.67 13.87
C SER A 495 28.02 -4.32 15.34
N ILE A 496 28.85 -3.32 15.64
CA ILE A 496 29.08 -2.84 17.01
C ILE A 496 27.81 -2.16 17.54
N GLY A 497 27.24 -1.21 16.78
CA GLY A 497 26.05 -0.48 17.20
C GLY A 497 24.87 -1.38 17.53
N MET A 498 24.65 -2.45 16.74
CA MET A 498 23.60 -3.43 17.00
C MET A 498 23.80 -4.16 18.34
N LEU A 499 25.02 -4.61 18.64
CA LEU A 499 25.36 -5.24 19.93
C LEU A 499 25.15 -4.28 21.10
N GLU A 500 25.58 -3.02 20.95
CA GLU A 500 25.41 -1.99 21.98
C GLU A 500 23.93 -1.68 22.25
N LYS A 501 23.10 -1.52 21.21
CA LYS A 501 21.66 -1.28 21.37
C LYS A 501 20.95 -2.50 21.97
N LEU A 502 21.29 -3.72 21.57
CA LEU A 502 20.75 -4.94 22.18
C LEU A 502 21.11 -5.06 23.66
N ALA A 503 22.36 -4.77 24.03
CA ALA A 503 22.81 -4.74 25.43
C ALA A 503 22.08 -3.65 26.23
N HIS A 504 21.88 -2.47 25.63
CA HIS A 504 21.13 -1.38 26.24
C HIS A 504 19.66 -1.76 26.49
N VAL A 505 18.98 -2.38 25.51
CA VAL A 505 17.61 -2.89 25.68
C VAL A 505 17.55 -3.95 26.78
N ALA A 506 18.49 -4.89 26.80
CA ALA A 506 18.55 -5.93 27.84
C ALA A 506 18.64 -5.28 29.23
N LYS A 507 19.59 -4.36 29.42
CA LYS A 507 19.78 -3.63 30.68
C LYS A 507 18.51 -2.89 31.10
N LYS A 508 17.87 -2.17 30.19
CA LYS A 508 16.65 -1.40 30.47
C LYS A 508 15.45 -2.27 30.81
N ARG A 509 15.36 -3.48 30.22
CA ARG A 509 14.34 -4.49 30.55
C ARG A 509 14.71 -5.36 31.75
N ASN A 510 15.77 -5.03 32.49
CA ASN A 510 16.32 -5.84 33.58
C ASN A 510 16.55 -7.32 33.19
N ALA A 511 17.00 -7.53 31.96
CA ALA A 511 17.31 -8.82 31.38
C ALA A 511 18.82 -8.91 31.08
N THR A 512 19.37 -10.13 31.09
CA THR A 512 20.77 -10.35 30.71
C THR A 512 20.97 -10.38 29.20
N LYS A 513 19.91 -10.66 28.43
CA LYS A 513 19.92 -10.78 26.97
C LYS A 513 18.65 -10.18 26.37
N SER A 514 18.82 -9.58 25.19
CA SER A 514 17.76 -9.11 24.30
C SER A 514 17.58 -10.03 23.08
N VAL A 515 16.59 -9.71 22.22
CA VAL A 515 16.25 -10.48 21.02
C VAL A 515 16.45 -9.64 19.75
N LEU A 516 17.14 -10.21 18.76
CA LEU A 516 17.23 -9.70 17.39
C LEU A 516 16.21 -10.42 16.49
N LEU A 517 15.45 -9.66 15.72
CA LEU A 517 14.74 -10.16 14.54
C LEU A 517 15.53 -9.72 13.29
N ASP A 518 16.06 -10.69 12.55
CA ASP A 518 16.93 -10.48 11.37
C ASP A 518 16.18 -10.93 10.11
N ILE A 519 15.65 -9.98 9.33
CA ILE A 519 14.88 -10.26 8.11
C ILE A 519 15.76 -9.96 6.90
N GLY A 520 15.98 -10.99 6.06
CA GLY A 520 16.97 -10.96 5.00
C GLY A 520 18.38 -11.20 5.54
N SER A 521 18.54 -12.29 6.30
CA SER A 521 19.78 -12.54 7.06
C SER A 521 21.00 -12.87 6.18
N ASN A 522 20.82 -13.12 4.88
CA ASN A 522 21.87 -13.50 3.94
C ASN A 522 22.65 -14.73 4.46
N VAL A 523 23.99 -14.73 4.44
CA VAL A 523 24.84 -15.79 5.03
C VAL A 523 24.77 -15.87 6.57
N GLY A 524 24.02 -14.96 7.21
CA GLY A 524 23.78 -14.96 8.64
C GLY A 524 24.86 -14.28 9.46
N TRP A 525 25.55 -13.27 8.91
CA TRP A 525 26.60 -12.53 9.64
C TRP A 525 26.08 -11.90 10.94
N PHE A 526 25.07 -11.03 10.86
CA PHE A 526 24.52 -10.34 12.03
C PHE A 526 23.92 -11.31 13.03
N SER A 527 23.12 -12.26 12.53
CA SER A 527 22.57 -13.35 13.33
C SER A 527 23.64 -14.12 14.11
N SER A 528 24.72 -14.56 13.43
CA SER A 528 25.81 -15.32 14.06
C SER A 528 26.56 -14.48 15.08
N LEU A 529 26.89 -13.23 14.74
CA LEU A 529 27.57 -12.31 15.64
C LEU A 529 26.77 -12.08 16.92
N VAL A 530 25.50 -11.70 16.79
CA VAL A 530 24.62 -11.40 17.94
C VAL A 530 24.40 -12.63 18.82
N ALA A 531 24.14 -13.79 18.22
CA ALA A 531 23.99 -15.04 18.97
C ALA A 531 25.28 -15.48 19.69
N SER A 532 26.44 -15.11 19.15
CA SER A 532 27.74 -15.42 19.74
C SER A 532 28.00 -14.63 21.04
N PHE A 533 27.36 -13.47 21.20
CA PHE A 533 27.29 -12.72 22.45
C PHE A 533 26.12 -13.16 23.35
N GLY A 534 25.46 -14.28 23.01
CA GLY A 534 24.44 -14.94 23.83
C GLY A 534 23.03 -14.37 23.70
N HIS A 535 22.81 -13.38 22.84
CA HIS A 535 21.46 -12.87 22.53
C HIS A 535 20.64 -13.91 21.77
N LYS A 536 19.31 -13.82 21.86
CA LYS A 536 18.43 -14.65 21.01
C LYS A 536 18.25 -13.98 19.66
N VAL A 537 18.14 -14.79 18.62
CA VAL A 537 17.93 -14.33 17.26
C VAL A 537 16.82 -15.15 16.61
N VAL A 538 15.92 -14.48 15.91
CA VAL A 538 15.01 -15.09 14.95
C VAL A 538 15.36 -14.55 13.58
N SER A 539 15.70 -15.43 12.64
CA SER A 539 16.22 -15.03 11.33
C SER A 539 15.36 -15.58 10.21
N PHE A 540 15.08 -14.75 9.21
CA PHE A 540 14.38 -15.11 7.98
C PHE A 540 15.30 -14.92 6.77
N GLU A 541 15.40 -15.95 5.93
CA GLU A 541 16.16 -15.90 4.68
C GLU A 541 15.43 -16.67 3.59
N MET A 542 15.32 -16.08 2.41
CA MET A 542 14.55 -16.67 1.32
C MET A 542 15.41 -17.37 0.28
N MET A 543 16.66 -16.98 0.05
CA MET A 543 17.45 -17.56 -1.03
C MET A 543 18.02 -18.91 -0.60
N HIS A 544 17.76 -19.97 -1.37
CA HIS A 544 18.20 -21.32 -1.01
C HIS A 544 19.71 -21.42 -0.79
N ARG A 545 20.51 -20.72 -1.60
CA ARG A 545 21.98 -20.70 -1.44
C ARG A 545 22.40 -20.03 -0.12
N ASN A 546 21.80 -18.90 0.23
CA ASN A 546 22.01 -18.22 1.51
C ASN A 546 21.58 -19.12 2.68
N GLN A 547 20.41 -19.75 2.57
CA GLN A 547 19.90 -20.71 3.55
C GLN A 547 20.85 -21.89 3.75
N ALA A 548 21.46 -22.42 2.70
CA ALA A 548 22.40 -23.53 2.77
C ALA A 548 23.70 -23.14 3.48
N LEU A 549 24.30 -22.01 3.12
CA LEU A 549 25.50 -21.46 3.77
C LEU A 549 25.24 -21.15 5.26
N PHE A 550 24.12 -20.50 5.56
CA PHE A 550 23.78 -20.16 6.93
C PHE A 550 23.45 -21.42 7.75
N SER A 551 22.71 -22.38 7.19
CA SER A 551 22.45 -23.67 7.85
C SER A 551 23.75 -24.42 8.15
N LYS A 552 24.69 -24.43 7.20
CA LYS A 552 26.01 -25.05 7.39
C LYS A 552 26.80 -24.39 8.53
N THR A 553 26.76 -23.05 8.59
CA THR A 553 27.29 -22.27 9.72
C THR A 553 26.67 -22.71 11.05
N LEU A 554 25.35 -22.81 11.16
CA LEU A 554 24.68 -23.23 12.39
C LEU A 554 25.02 -24.68 12.79
N CYS A 555 25.15 -25.58 11.83
CA CYS A 555 25.50 -26.97 12.08
C CYS A 555 26.93 -27.13 12.63
N GLU A 556 27.85 -26.23 12.27
CA GLU A 556 29.24 -26.26 12.71
C GLU A 556 29.54 -25.42 13.96
N ASN A 557 28.52 -24.71 14.46
CA ASN A 557 28.59 -23.91 15.68
C ASN A 557 27.39 -24.22 16.59
N PRO A 558 27.43 -25.34 17.35
CA PRO A 558 26.32 -25.74 18.21
C PRO A 558 25.90 -24.69 19.25
N ALA A 559 26.84 -23.87 19.73
CA ALA A 559 26.56 -22.77 20.65
C ALA A 559 25.66 -21.69 20.01
N LEU A 560 25.98 -21.27 18.78
CA LEU A 560 25.14 -20.31 18.03
C LEU A 560 23.77 -20.89 17.74
N LYS A 561 23.72 -22.15 17.32
CA LYS A 561 22.48 -22.88 17.03
C LYS A 561 21.48 -22.84 18.18
N SER A 562 21.94 -22.85 19.44
CA SER A 562 21.04 -22.80 20.61
C SER A 562 20.38 -21.42 20.83
N ASN A 563 20.91 -20.39 20.16
CA ASN A 563 20.48 -19.00 20.29
C ASN A 563 19.79 -18.46 19.02
N ILE A 564 19.85 -19.18 17.90
CA ILE A 564 19.27 -18.76 16.62
C ILE A 564 18.11 -19.68 16.25
N ARG A 565 16.92 -19.11 16.08
CA ARG A 565 15.80 -19.72 15.38
C ARG A 565 15.84 -19.29 13.93
N PHE A 566 16.30 -20.18 13.05
CA PHE A 566 16.37 -19.91 11.62
C PHE A 566 15.12 -20.42 10.89
N ILE A 567 14.50 -19.54 10.10
CA ILE A 567 13.29 -19.79 9.33
C ILE A 567 13.62 -19.58 7.84
N PRO A 568 13.76 -20.66 7.04
CA PRO A 568 14.11 -20.60 5.62
C PRO A 568 12.87 -20.23 4.78
N SER A 569 12.36 -19.01 5.00
CA SER A 569 11.20 -18.44 4.34
C SER A 569 11.44 -16.95 4.13
N GLY A 570 10.91 -16.40 3.04
CA GLY A 570 10.77 -14.96 2.91
C GLY A 570 9.59 -14.44 3.72
N LEU A 571 9.58 -13.13 3.98
CA LEU A 571 8.44 -12.42 4.55
C LEU A 571 7.83 -11.46 3.53
N GLY A 572 6.53 -11.21 3.64
CA GLY A 572 5.82 -10.35 2.71
C GLY A 572 4.36 -10.12 3.11
N SER A 573 3.64 -9.38 2.27
CA SER A 573 2.27 -8.93 2.60
C SER A 573 1.23 -10.04 2.52
N VAL A 574 1.52 -11.11 1.78
CA VAL A 574 0.64 -12.26 1.58
C VAL A 574 1.45 -13.55 1.55
N LYS A 575 0.82 -14.65 1.98
CA LYS A 575 1.38 -15.98 1.79
C LYS A 575 1.33 -16.36 0.31
N GLN A 576 2.48 -16.61 -0.30
CA GLN A 576 2.60 -16.98 -1.71
C GLN A 576 3.95 -17.64 -1.98
N LYS A 577 4.10 -18.30 -3.13
CA LYS A 577 5.42 -18.75 -3.58
C LYS A 577 6.11 -17.65 -4.37
N CYS A 578 7.41 -17.49 -4.15
CA CYS A 578 8.22 -16.52 -4.85
C CYS A 578 9.53 -17.16 -5.28
N VAL A 579 10.10 -16.59 -6.32
CA VAL A 579 11.39 -16.96 -6.87
C VAL A 579 12.40 -15.88 -6.51
N ALA A 580 13.59 -16.29 -6.12
CA ALA A 580 14.73 -15.39 -5.99
C ALA A 580 15.72 -15.60 -7.13
N TYR A 581 16.31 -14.52 -7.63
CA TYR A 581 17.43 -14.55 -8.56
C TYR A 581 18.41 -13.42 -8.24
N ALA A 582 19.68 -13.58 -8.56
CA ALA A 582 20.73 -12.62 -8.24
C ALA A 582 21.67 -12.43 -9.43
N ALA A 583 22.41 -11.31 -9.47
CA ALA A 583 23.40 -11.09 -10.53
C ALA A 583 24.60 -12.04 -10.32
N LYS A 584 25.21 -12.55 -11.40
CA LYS A 584 26.35 -13.49 -11.34
C LYS A 584 27.56 -12.96 -10.55
N HIS A 585 27.74 -11.64 -10.52
CA HIS A 585 28.85 -10.97 -9.82
C HIS A 585 28.50 -10.57 -8.38
N ASN A 586 27.25 -10.76 -7.93
CA ASN A 586 26.80 -10.53 -6.57
C ASN A 586 25.73 -11.58 -6.20
N ILE A 587 26.17 -12.83 -6.15
CA ILE A 587 25.28 -13.99 -6.25
C ILE A 587 24.40 -14.22 -5.02
N LEU A 588 24.68 -13.60 -3.86
CA LEU A 588 23.81 -13.74 -2.67
C LEU A 588 22.86 -12.55 -2.47
N ASN A 589 22.83 -11.60 -3.41
CA ASN A 589 22.02 -10.38 -3.36
C ASN A 589 20.72 -10.54 -4.17
N GLY A 590 19.67 -10.98 -3.47
CA GLY A 590 18.46 -11.49 -4.10
C GLY A 590 17.50 -10.42 -4.63
N ILE A 591 17.01 -10.62 -5.84
CA ILE A 591 15.83 -9.96 -6.39
C ILE A 591 14.66 -10.96 -6.34
N VAL A 592 13.53 -10.51 -5.81
CA VAL A 592 12.34 -11.34 -5.58
C VAL A 592 11.30 -11.12 -6.67
N LYS A 593 10.67 -12.19 -7.14
CA LYS A 593 9.48 -12.13 -7.99
C LYS A 593 8.47 -13.19 -7.58
N CYS A 594 7.21 -12.80 -7.43
CA CYS A 594 6.14 -13.67 -6.95
C CYS A 594 5.04 -13.78 -8.02
N GLY A 595 4.38 -14.94 -8.12
CA GLY A 595 3.33 -15.23 -9.10
C GLY A 595 3.43 -16.64 -9.70
N ASP A 596 2.48 -16.99 -10.57
CA ASP A 596 2.17 -18.39 -10.90
C ASP A 596 3.06 -19.06 -11.96
N ASP A 597 3.97 -18.33 -12.63
CA ASP A 597 4.79 -18.88 -13.72
C ASP A 597 6.30 -18.66 -13.51
N VAL A 598 6.89 -19.55 -12.69
CA VAL A 598 8.33 -19.62 -12.43
C VAL A 598 9.14 -19.86 -13.71
N ASP A 599 8.58 -20.56 -14.69
CA ASP A 599 9.25 -20.87 -15.95
C ASP A 599 9.27 -19.68 -16.92
N ALA A 600 8.20 -18.88 -16.96
CA ALA A 600 8.21 -17.59 -17.65
C ALA A 600 9.21 -16.62 -16.99
N ILE A 601 9.33 -16.63 -15.66
CA ILE A 601 10.34 -15.84 -14.95
C ILE A 601 11.74 -16.28 -15.35
N ARG A 602 12.02 -17.59 -15.37
CA ARG A 602 13.30 -18.17 -15.79
C ARG A 602 13.67 -17.80 -17.24
N LYS A 603 12.69 -17.70 -18.14
CA LYS A 603 12.90 -17.24 -19.53
C LYS A 603 13.12 -15.73 -19.65
N SER A 604 12.66 -14.95 -18.67
CA SER A 604 12.76 -13.48 -18.65
C SER A 604 14.03 -12.96 -17.98
N ILE A 605 14.70 -13.76 -17.15
CA ILE A 605 15.96 -13.36 -16.53
C ILE A 605 17.09 -13.43 -17.56
N GLY A 606 17.81 -12.32 -17.72
CA GLY A 606 18.93 -12.26 -18.65
C GLY A 606 20.06 -13.22 -18.25
N ASN A 607 20.93 -13.54 -19.20
CA ASN A 607 22.07 -14.44 -19.00
C ASN A 607 23.06 -13.99 -17.92
N GLU A 608 22.96 -12.75 -17.43
CA GLU A 608 23.76 -12.18 -16.34
C GLU A 608 23.25 -12.53 -14.93
N PHE A 609 22.12 -13.24 -14.82
CA PHE A 609 21.50 -13.60 -13.54
C PHE A 609 21.57 -15.12 -13.27
N VAL A 610 21.52 -15.47 -11.98
CA VAL A 610 21.44 -16.83 -11.46
C VAL A 610 20.13 -16.99 -10.71
N LEU A 611 19.42 -18.09 -10.97
CA LEU A 611 18.20 -18.45 -10.27
C LEU A 611 18.54 -19.15 -8.94
N HIS A 612 17.98 -18.68 -7.83
CA HIS A 612 18.24 -19.19 -6.47
C HIS A 612 17.14 -20.10 -5.92
N GLY A 613 16.19 -20.49 -6.77
CA GLY A 613 15.09 -21.38 -6.43
C GLY A 613 13.80 -20.64 -6.03
N GLU A 614 12.81 -21.44 -5.66
CA GLU A 614 11.47 -21.01 -5.27
C GLU A 614 11.26 -21.29 -3.79
N THR A 615 10.85 -20.26 -3.05
CA THR A 615 10.65 -20.32 -1.59
C THR A 615 9.31 -19.69 -1.24
N SER A 616 8.69 -20.19 -0.18
CA SER A 616 7.51 -19.58 0.39
C SER A 616 7.83 -18.20 0.95
N VAL A 617 6.97 -17.24 0.65
CA VAL A 617 6.84 -15.99 1.39
C VAL A 617 5.62 -16.12 2.29
N ILE A 618 5.77 -15.74 3.56
CA ILE A 618 4.71 -15.78 4.57
C ILE A 618 4.54 -14.40 5.21
N ARG A 619 3.42 -14.17 5.91
CA ARG A 619 3.26 -12.96 6.71
C ARG A 619 3.84 -13.17 8.11
N LEU A 620 4.50 -12.17 8.65
CA LEU A 620 4.99 -12.22 10.03
C LEU A 620 3.82 -12.24 11.02
N ASP A 621 2.76 -11.48 10.72
CA ASP A 621 1.52 -11.41 11.50
C ASP A 621 0.88 -12.79 11.72
N ASP A 622 1.04 -13.71 10.78
CA ASP A 622 0.47 -15.07 10.87
C ASP A 622 1.25 -15.98 11.84
N VAL A 623 2.52 -15.67 12.10
CA VAL A 623 3.44 -16.63 12.75
C VAL A 623 4.08 -16.12 14.04
N TRP A 624 4.18 -14.80 14.26
CA TRP A 624 5.00 -14.26 15.35
C TRP A 624 4.54 -14.70 16.74
N ARG A 625 3.23 -14.86 16.96
CA ARG A 625 2.67 -15.34 18.24
C ARG A 625 3.06 -16.76 18.58
N GLN A 626 3.40 -17.56 17.57
CA GLN A 626 3.84 -18.95 17.73
C GLN A 626 5.36 -19.04 17.98
N ILE A 627 6.08 -17.92 17.87
CA ILE A 627 7.53 -17.83 18.05
C ILE A 627 7.77 -17.04 19.35
N PRO A 628 8.00 -17.72 20.49
CA PRO A 628 8.06 -17.06 21.80
C PRO A 628 9.06 -15.91 21.87
N GLU A 629 10.20 -16.05 21.17
CA GLU A 629 11.25 -15.04 21.12
C GLU A 629 10.77 -13.71 20.53
N LEU A 630 9.78 -13.72 19.63
CA LEU A 630 9.27 -12.53 18.95
C LEU A 630 8.35 -11.66 19.82
N ASN A 631 7.91 -12.14 20.99
CA ASN A 631 7.08 -11.32 21.88
C ASN A 631 7.83 -10.14 22.52
N ASN A 632 9.17 -10.14 22.47
CA ASN A 632 9.99 -9.14 23.16
C ASN A 632 11.21 -8.73 22.34
N VAL A 633 11.01 -8.45 21.05
CA VAL A 633 12.10 -8.00 20.16
C VAL A 633 12.70 -6.69 20.68
N GLY A 634 14.03 -6.66 20.74
CA GLY A 634 14.80 -5.48 21.14
C GLY A 634 15.39 -4.73 19.96
N TYR A 635 15.67 -5.44 18.88
CA TYR A 635 16.24 -4.90 17.66
C TYR A 635 15.66 -5.62 16.44
N LEU A 636 15.27 -4.87 15.41
CA LEU A 636 14.84 -5.39 14.11
C LEU A 636 15.80 -4.94 13.02
N LYS A 637 16.42 -5.88 12.30
CA LYS A 637 17.09 -5.60 11.02
C LYS A 637 16.14 -5.99 9.89
N LEU A 638 15.93 -5.09 8.94
CA LEU A 638 15.12 -5.31 7.75
C LEU A 638 15.90 -4.90 6.51
N ASP A 639 16.23 -5.88 5.69
CA ASP A 639 17.03 -5.70 4.49
C ASP A 639 16.59 -6.74 3.46
N THR A 640 15.75 -6.31 2.53
CA THR A 640 15.05 -7.21 1.61
C THR A 640 15.07 -6.68 0.18
N GLU A 641 16.10 -5.91 -0.16
CA GLU A 641 16.41 -5.50 -1.53
C GLU A 641 15.24 -4.80 -2.25
N GLY A 642 14.42 -4.02 -1.50
CA GLY A 642 13.25 -3.29 -2.02
C GLY A 642 11.90 -3.88 -1.60
N PHE A 643 11.89 -5.05 -0.98
CA PHE A 643 10.68 -5.73 -0.52
C PHE A 643 10.20 -5.24 0.86
N GLU A 644 10.85 -4.21 1.44
CA GLU A 644 10.69 -3.79 2.84
C GLU A 644 9.22 -3.46 3.13
N MET A 645 8.56 -2.67 2.27
CA MET A 645 7.17 -2.30 2.47
C MET A 645 6.21 -3.49 2.44
N ARG A 646 6.52 -4.53 1.66
CA ARG A 646 5.71 -5.75 1.64
C ARG A 646 5.91 -6.55 2.92
N VAL A 647 7.13 -6.63 3.44
CA VAL A 647 7.40 -7.22 4.76
C VAL A 647 6.66 -6.44 5.85
N LEU A 648 6.79 -5.10 5.88
CA LEU A 648 6.16 -4.24 6.88
C LEU A 648 4.63 -4.34 6.84
N SER A 649 4.03 -4.43 5.65
CA SER A 649 2.59 -4.66 5.49
C SER A 649 2.15 -6.01 6.04
N GLY A 650 2.97 -7.05 5.88
CA GLY A 650 2.72 -8.38 6.46
C GLY A 650 3.12 -8.54 7.93
N ALA A 651 3.65 -7.47 8.53
CA ALA A 651 4.11 -7.41 9.92
C ALA A 651 3.43 -6.26 10.69
N ALA A 652 2.37 -5.66 10.14
CA ALA A 652 1.80 -4.42 10.66
C ALA A 652 1.28 -4.61 12.09
N GLU A 653 0.66 -5.75 12.39
CA GLU A 653 0.21 -6.07 13.74
C GLU A 653 1.39 -6.31 14.69
N PHE A 654 2.37 -7.11 14.26
CA PHE A 654 3.60 -7.31 15.01
C PHE A 654 4.27 -5.98 15.39
N MET A 655 4.39 -5.06 14.42
CA MET A 655 5.00 -3.74 14.63
C MET A 655 4.19 -2.87 15.59
N LYS A 656 2.85 -2.93 15.54
CA LYS A 656 1.96 -2.22 16.46
C LYS A 656 2.03 -2.75 17.90
N VAL A 657 2.17 -4.07 18.07
CA VAL A 657 2.12 -4.73 19.39
C VAL A 657 3.49 -4.82 20.04
N VAL A 658 4.49 -5.35 19.33
CA VAL A 658 5.82 -5.63 19.88
C VAL A 658 6.68 -4.38 19.95
N ARG A 659 6.50 -3.45 18.99
CA ARG A 659 7.19 -2.15 18.90
C ARG A 659 8.70 -2.27 19.19
N PRO A 660 9.48 -2.95 18.32
CA PRO A 660 10.93 -3.07 18.49
C PRO A 660 11.57 -1.71 18.80
N PRO A 661 12.31 -1.54 19.90
CA PRO A 661 12.91 -0.26 20.28
C PRO A 661 13.81 0.36 19.22
N PHE A 662 14.59 -0.48 18.56
CA PHE A 662 15.55 -0.09 17.52
C PHE A 662 15.28 -0.89 16.24
N ILE A 663 15.26 -0.20 15.12
CA ILE A 663 15.10 -0.80 13.79
C ILE A 663 16.19 -0.24 12.89
N GLN A 664 16.84 -1.12 12.12
CA GLN A 664 17.71 -0.72 11.03
C GLN A 664 17.11 -1.21 9.72
N VAL A 665 16.98 -0.31 8.76
CA VAL A 665 16.46 -0.61 7.41
C VAL A 665 17.44 -0.07 6.37
N GLU A 666 17.80 -0.91 5.42
CA GLU A 666 18.53 -0.48 4.22
C GLU A 666 17.53 -0.28 3.07
N MET A 667 17.66 0.81 2.33
CA MET A 667 16.72 1.13 1.25
C MET A 667 17.36 1.91 0.11
N SER A 668 16.77 1.77 -1.08
CA SER A 668 17.01 2.68 -2.20
C SER A 668 15.73 2.96 -2.96
N ASN A 669 15.65 4.15 -3.59
CA ASN A 669 14.51 4.49 -4.44
C ASN A 669 14.35 3.47 -5.57
N PHE A 670 15.46 3.10 -6.22
CA PHE A 670 15.45 2.14 -7.30
C PHE A 670 14.94 0.76 -6.86
N MET A 671 15.33 0.27 -5.69
CA MET A 671 14.87 -1.01 -5.17
C MET A 671 13.39 -0.98 -4.78
N LEU A 672 12.93 0.10 -4.14
CA LEU A 672 11.52 0.27 -3.76
C LEU A 672 10.61 0.36 -4.98
N GLU A 673 11.01 1.13 -6.01
CA GLU A 673 10.24 1.33 -7.25
C GLU A 673 10.01 0.03 -8.02
N ARG A 674 10.96 -0.93 -8.00
CA ARG A 674 10.78 -2.27 -8.61
C ARG A 674 9.54 -2.99 -8.11
N PHE A 675 9.12 -2.70 -6.88
CA PHE A 675 7.94 -3.30 -6.25
C PHE A 675 6.74 -2.37 -6.17
N ASN A 676 6.79 -1.25 -6.89
CA ASN A 676 5.80 -0.18 -6.88
C ASN A 676 5.61 0.44 -5.48
N ASN A 677 6.70 0.51 -4.71
CA ASN A 677 6.75 1.14 -3.41
C ASN A 677 7.57 2.45 -3.49
N SER A 678 7.39 3.31 -2.50
CA SER A 678 8.09 4.58 -2.38
C SER A 678 8.70 4.75 -0.99
N LEU A 679 9.77 5.54 -0.90
CA LEU A 679 10.34 5.98 0.37
C LEU A 679 9.28 6.56 1.30
N LYS A 680 8.33 7.32 0.74
CA LYS A 680 7.27 7.97 1.51
C LYS A 680 6.43 6.95 2.29
N GLN A 681 6.08 5.82 1.66
CA GLN A 681 5.30 4.78 2.32
C GLN A 681 6.05 4.18 3.51
N VAL A 682 7.38 3.99 3.40
CA VAL A 682 8.21 3.47 4.50
C VAL A 682 8.28 4.49 5.65
N VAL A 683 8.57 5.75 5.32
CA VAL A 683 8.64 6.84 6.30
C VAL A 683 7.30 7.05 7.00
N ASP A 684 6.19 7.06 6.25
CA ASP A 684 4.84 7.21 6.80
C ASP A 684 4.50 6.05 7.75
N PHE A 685 4.83 4.80 7.37
CA PHE A 685 4.59 3.62 8.20
C PHE A 685 5.26 3.74 9.57
N PHE A 686 6.54 4.11 9.60
CA PHE A 686 7.28 4.24 10.85
C PHE A 686 6.90 5.48 11.65
N THR A 687 6.61 6.60 10.97
CA THR A 687 6.14 7.83 11.63
C THR A 687 4.80 7.60 12.32
N LEU A 688 3.89 6.84 11.71
CA LEU A 688 2.60 6.45 12.30
C LEU A 688 2.74 5.59 13.57
N LEU A 689 3.86 4.87 13.69
CA LEU A 689 4.17 4.02 14.84
C LEU A 689 5.13 4.71 15.84
N ASP A 690 5.21 6.04 15.80
CA ASP A 690 6.01 6.85 16.72
C ASP A 690 7.51 6.52 16.70
N TYR A 691 8.06 6.20 15.52
CA TYR A 691 9.50 6.08 15.34
C TYR A 691 10.13 7.40 14.89
N GLU A 692 11.28 7.72 15.45
CA GLU A 692 12.15 8.78 14.95
C GLU A 692 13.17 8.21 13.96
N ILE A 693 13.33 8.88 12.82
CA ILE A 693 14.19 8.41 11.73
C ILE A 693 15.51 9.18 11.73
N ARG A 694 16.61 8.43 11.79
CA ARG A 694 18.00 8.88 11.66
C ARG A 694 18.64 8.20 10.46
N VAL A 695 19.75 8.74 9.98
CA VAL A 695 20.48 8.20 8.83
C VAL A 695 21.83 7.66 9.31
N GLU A 696 22.24 6.51 8.77
CA GLU A 696 23.51 5.79 9.01
C GLU A 696 23.74 5.29 10.45
N SER A 697 23.31 6.02 11.48
CA SER A 697 23.53 5.67 12.89
C SER A 697 22.36 6.09 13.79
N PHE A 698 22.12 5.31 14.84
CA PHE A 698 21.18 5.66 15.92
C PHE A 698 21.64 6.85 16.76
N ASP A 699 22.93 7.20 16.69
CA ASP A 699 23.51 8.30 17.45
C ASP A 699 23.59 9.60 16.62
N ASP A 700 23.03 9.62 15.40
CA ASP A 700 22.83 10.86 14.66
C ASP A 700 21.94 11.80 15.50
N SER A 701 22.43 13.02 15.73
CA SER A 701 21.71 14.04 16.47
C SER A 701 20.52 14.59 15.69
N LYS A 702 20.50 14.41 14.36
CA LYS A 702 19.44 14.89 13.49
C LYS A 702 18.35 13.82 13.31
N ILE A 703 17.10 14.22 13.57
CA ILE A 703 15.91 13.50 13.13
C ILE A 703 15.53 14.06 11.75
N TYR A 704 15.34 13.18 10.77
CA TYR A 704 15.07 13.57 9.39
C TYR A 704 13.58 13.53 9.08
N THR A 705 13.11 14.51 8.31
CA THR A 705 11.77 14.46 7.69
C THR A 705 11.79 13.67 6.39
N TYR A 706 10.60 13.36 5.86
CA TYR A 706 10.48 12.74 4.53
C TYR A 706 11.19 13.54 3.44
N GLU A 707 11.01 14.86 3.40
CA GLU A 707 11.58 15.73 2.37
C GLU A 707 13.11 15.70 2.40
N GLU A 708 13.69 15.65 3.60
CA GLU A 708 15.14 15.60 3.79
C GLU A 708 15.72 14.23 3.42
N LEU A 709 15.02 13.14 3.75
CA LEU A 709 15.40 11.79 3.32
C LEU A 709 15.30 11.65 1.81
N PHE A 710 14.22 12.15 1.20
CA PHE A 710 14.02 12.14 -0.24
C PHE A 710 15.13 12.90 -0.98
N ALA A 711 15.49 14.09 -0.47
CA ALA A 711 16.60 14.88 -1.04
C ALA A 711 17.96 14.17 -0.93
N ARG A 712 18.17 13.35 0.11
CA ARG A 712 19.41 12.58 0.31
C ARG A 712 19.47 11.34 -0.57
N LEU A 713 18.37 10.58 -0.67
CA LEU A 713 18.23 9.45 -1.58
C LEU A 713 18.35 9.83 -3.06
N GLY A 714 17.98 11.06 -3.43
CA GLY A 714 18.26 11.59 -4.77
C GLY A 714 19.76 11.77 -5.08
N ARG A 715 20.65 11.65 -4.09
CA ARG A 715 22.11 11.81 -4.21
C ARG A 715 22.91 10.55 -3.91
N THR A 716 22.30 9.50 -3.36
CA THR A 716 22.97 8.25 -2.96
C THR A 716 22.18 7.03 -3.45
N GLU A 717 22.88 6.01 -3.95
CA GLU A 717 22.24 4.80 -4.49
C GLU A 717 21.64 3.89 -3.40
N LEU A 718 22.15 3.95 -2.16
CA LEU A 718 21.66 3.22 -0.99
C LEU A 718 21.61 4.18 0.20
N LEU A 719 20.65 3.98 1.10
CA LEU A 719 20.48 4.74 2.32
C LEU A 719 20.14 3.80 3.47
N ASP A 720 20.98 3.83 4.51
CA ASP A 720 20.68 3.20 5.78
C ASP A 720 19.90 4.15 6.69
N ILE A 721 18.75 3.69 7.17
CA ILE A 721 17.99 4.40 8.19
C ILE A 721 18.00 3.63 9.50
N ALA A 722 18.18 4.40 10.57
CA ALA A 722 18.15 3.94 11.95
C ALA A 722 16.90 4.53 12.61
N LEU A 723 16.00 3.68 13.10
CA LEU A 723 14.75 4.12 13.72
C LEU A 723 14.70 3.79 15.20
N THR A 724 14.35 4.78 16.00
CA THR A 724 14.18 4.62 17.44
C THR A 724 12.73 4.90 17.82
N HIS A 725 12.07 3.97 18.52
CA HIS A 725 10.71 4.18 19.00
C HIS A 725 10.71 5.22 20.14
N LYS A 726 9.89 6.27 20.03
CA LYS A 726 9.87 7.41 20.98
C LYS A 726 9.62 6.99 22.43
N GLY A 727 8.67 6.06 22.64
CA GLY A 727 8.38 5.55 23.99
C GLY A 727 9.57 4.84 24.66
N PHE A 728 10.58 4.43 23.89
CA PHE A 728 11.83 3.90 24.42
C PHE A 728 12.94 4.95 24.52
N ALA A 729 12.87 6.07 23.78
CA ALA A 729 13.84 7.16 23.87
C ALA A 729 13.62 8.07 25.08
N GLU A 730 12.36 8.23 25.53
CA GLU A 730 11.98 9.11 26.66
C GLU A 730 12.14 8.47 28.05
N SER A 731 12.43 7.16 28.10
CA SER A 731 12.62 6.38 29.34
C SER A 731 14.09 6.02 29.57
#